data_AF-A0A1M7RH76-F1
#
_entry.id   AF-A0A1M7RH76-F1
#
_cell.length_a   1.000
_cell.length_b   1.000
_cell.length_c   1.000
_cell.angle_alpha   90.00
_cell.angle_beta   90.00
_cell.angle_gamma   90.00
#
_symmetry.space_group_name_H-M   'P 1'
#
loop_
_entity.id
_entity.type
_entity.pdbx_description
1 polymer ?
#
loop_
_entity_poly.entity_id
_entity_poly.type
_entity_poly.pdbx_seq_one_letter_code
_entity_poly.pdbx_strand_id
1 'polypeptide(L)'
;MDDVDPLVVVDLSRGSWAGQSAAAQLDRQLGVEVPLEQPAADIDWTTYAESWDYADVIARSIDAEAAGDTLLIDADRAARRISGLLRSADIPGVAVVPPAAGETVSRYDRTFLARLDPRLTRRTLQIAPCEHSEPDVPLVALVPGLLDARTAARLETRLVPLPGGQFLVPPQLRRAGDDASPLDYDHLADRFADVPGLAAYAQRRGSAYFTRPELLCQQAWAERAAHHEEAAVDLLAHAVHCARTPFQKAICAAQLGGLAIGLHRFDLAAGLPRPPREAPRELRGFLHQCRGWGAVMSGDVRRALADFDAAAADLAGWGDRPEFLYLLNITALARLRSGDADEALRLEQRIERTLRASPDPDPQLSYVNSLNLARLHRRAGRPDSAEECYAAAFATTHGIGTPHDVLHAEVCRAHVRTQQGQAGEAATAWLRAALLWLGLELPEALGERVASAITGDHRLGERVDPAAVDAAFEARLATGPSEARGPREALPFGPATVTWPAAAAAAAAAAAADADAAAAGGPGGSGVDLRQATLVLTAGCTVLIASADAPATEPDAPTRRRLARLVAQRLALDLPHRPGGTRLVLDDRLRRGLAATASEALESALRLGVRRLVLDGTPLVLDDTLARDAVLGCRVELAAGVAAIEADGAERVVRYRRYHRPQRVTGPASLLIDAVRSGRHPTVRDLADHLPSQDVVGLLRSLEVDRIVDLVVDEAECGRLVTSEGSRAASGGGVR
;
A
#
# COMPACT_ATOMS: atom_id res chain seq x y z
N MET A 1 13.11 -40.71 0.00
CA MET A 1 13.02 -39.36 -0.62
C MET A 1 13.75 -39.30 -1.96
N ASP A 2 14.32 -40.43 -2.42
CA ASP A 2 15.27 -40.47 -3.54
C ASP A 2 14.62 -40.54 -4.93
N ASP A 3 13.29 -40.38 -5.03
CA ASP A 3 12.52 -40.56 -6.28
C ASP A 3 11.42 -39.49 -6.45
N VAL A 4 11.66 -38.31 -5.86
CA VAL A 4 10.74 -37.18 -5.96
C VAL A 4 11.31 -36.22 -7.00
N ASP A 5 10.56 -36.02 -8.09
CA ASP A 5 10.76 -34.93 -9.06
C ASP A 5 11.16 -33.63 -8.36
N PRO A 6 11.92 -32.72 -9.01
CA PRO A 6 12.47 -31.55 -8.34
C PRO A 6 11.35 -30.66 -7.79
N LEU A 7 11.00 -30.89 -6.53
CA LEU A 7 10.08 -30.07 -5.76
C LEU A 7 10.90 -29.02 -5.04
N VAL A 8 10.47 -27.78 -5.14
CA VAL A 8 10.90 -26.74 -4.20
C VAL A 8 10.16 -26.92 -2.87
N VAL A 9 10.83 -26.59 -1.77
CA VAL A 9 10.32 -26.82 -0.41
C VAL A 9 10.09 -25.51 0.32
N VAL A 10 9.02 -25.43 1.09
CA VAL A 10 8.80 -24.41 2.11
C VAL A 10 8.76 -25.09 3.47
N ASP A 11 9.70 -24.74 4.34
CA ASP A 11 9.75 -25.21 5.73
C ASP A 11 9.22 -24.15 6.68
N LEU A 12 8.03 -24.40 7.22
CA LEU A 12 7.38 -23.61 8.28
C LEU A 12 7.29 -24.38 9.59
N SER A 13 8.01 -25.50 9.76
CA SER A 13 7.95 -26.37 10.94
C SER A 13 8.16 -25.66 12.27
N ARG A 14 8.94 -24.58 12.27
CA ARG A 14 9.23 -23.72 13.43
C ARG A 14 8.53 -22.35 13.34
N GLY A 15 7.40 -22.31 12.62
CA GLY A 15 6.66 -21.11 12.30
C GLY A 15 7.32 -20.25 11.21
N SER A 16 6.72 -19.08 10.97
CA SER A 16 7.41 -18.01 10.25
C SER A 16 8.46 -17.44 11.20
N TRP A 17 9.74 -17.54 10.83
CA TRP A 17 10.83 -17.00 11.64
C TRP A 17 11.48 -15.77 11.00
N ALA A 18 11.26 -15.58 9.69
CA ALA A 18 11.53 -14.35 8.93
C ALA A 18 10.25 -13.87 8.22
N GLY A 19 10.20 -12.60 7.83
CA GLY A 19 9.04 -12.06 7.14
C GLY A 19 8.92 -12.62 5.72
N GLN A 20 7.69 -12.98 5.33
CA GLN A 20 7.41 -13.70 4.08
C GLN A 20 8.33 -14.92 3.87
N SER A 21 8.60 -15.67 4.95
CA SER A 21 9.47 -16.85 4.97
C SER A 21 9.22 -17.81 3.82
N ALA A 22 7.96 -18.06 3.47
CA ALA A 22 7.60 -18.98 2.38
C ALA A 22 8.05 -18.45 1.02
N ALA A 23 7.81 -17.17 0.72
CA ALA A 23 8.24 -16.55 -0.53
C ALA A 23 9.78 -16.53 -0.63
N ALA A 24 10.45 -16.04 0.42
CA ALA A 24 11.91 -15.94 0.46
C ALA A 24 12.64 -17.30 0.37
N GLN A 25 12.02 -18.39 0.83
CA GLN A 25 12.56 -19.74 0.68
C GLN A 25 12.45 -20.24 -0.76
N LEU A 26 11.34 -19.95 -1.44
CA LEU A 26 11.15 -20.33 -2.85
C LEU A 26 12.03 -19.50 -3.77
N ASP A 27 12.17 -18.20 -3.51
CA ASP A 27 13.05 -17.30 -4.27
C ASP A 27 14.50 -17.79 -4.29
N ARG A 28 15.04 -18.12 -3.11
CA ARG A 28 16.39 -18.67 -2.99
C ARG A 28 16.56 -19.96 -3.77
N GLN A 29 15.59 -20.87 -3.74
CA GLN A 29 15.65 -22.14 -4.48
C GLN A 29 15.55 -21.95 -5.99
N LEU A 30 14.76 -20.97 -6.44
CA LEU A 30 14.59 -20.63 -7.85
C LEU A 30 15.73 -19.74 -8.38
N GLY A 31 16.62 -19.25 -7.51
CA GLY A 31 17.70 -18.35 -7.89
C GLY A 31 17.19 -17.01 -8.41
N VAL A 32 16.03 -16.56 -7.93
CA VAL A 32 15.42 -15.28 -8.30
C VAL A 32 15.40 -14.36 -7.10
N GLU A 33 15.56 -13.07 -7.35
CA GLU A 33 15.24 -12.04 -6.38
C GLU A 33 13.84 -11.53 -6.73
N VAL A 34 12.82 -11.92 -5.96
CA VAL A 34 11.55 -11.20 -6.03
C VAL A 34 11.80 -9.88 -5.33
N PRO A 35 11.67 -8.74 -6.04
CA PRO A 35 11.71 -7.45 -5.42
C PRO A 35 10.47 -7.35 -4.55
N LEU A 36 10.59 -7.75 -3.29
CA LEU A 36 9.72 -7.27 -2.26
C LEU A 36 10.02 -5.78 -2.15
N GLU A 37 8.99 -4.93 -2.14
CA GLU A 37 9.20 -3.51 -1.92
C GLU A 37 9.89 -3.38 -0.55
N GLN A 38 11.19 -3.11 -0.57
CA GLN A 38 11.90 -2.78 0.65
C GLN A 38 11.24 -1.51 1.16
N PRO A 39 10.74 -1.49 2.41
CA PRO A 39 10.14 -0.30 2.97
C PRO A 39 11.14 0.85 2.79
N ALA A 40 10.64 2.07 2.57
CA ALA A 40 11.48 3.24 2.41
C ALA A 40 12.48 3.33 3.59
N ALA A 41 13.74 2.96 3.30
CA ALA A 41 14.95 2.94 4.14
C ALA A 41 14.76 2.57 5.62
N ASP A 42 15.47 1.52 6.04
CA ASP A 42 15.69 1.11 7.43
C ASP A 42 15.79 2.32 8.37
N ILE A 43 14.84 2.39 9.30
CA ILE A 43 15.02 3.26 10.46
C ILE A 43 16.18 2.64 11.22
N ASP A 44 17.33 3.30 11.19
CA ASP A 44 18.44 2.89 12.03
C ASP A 44 18.13 3.26 13.48
N TRP A 45 17.42 2.35 14.16
CA TRP A 45 17.07 2.49 15.57
C TRP A 45 18.29 2.50 16.48
N THR A 46 19.48 2.13 15.98
CA THR A 46 20.73 2.24 16.74
C THR A 46 21.20 3.70 16.83
N THR A 47 21.14 4.44 15.71
CA THR A 47 21.36 5.91 15.70
C THR A 47 20.26 6.65 16.46
N TYR A 48 19.05 6.11 16.43
CA TYR A 48 17.86 6.67 17.07
C TYR A 48 17.92 6.77 18.60
N ALA A 49 18.57 5.78 19.24
CA ALA A 49 18.81 5.79 20.68
C ALA A 49 19.66 6.98 21.15
N GLU A 50 20.38 7.64 20.23
CA GLU A 50 21.24 8.78 20.51
C GLU A 50 20.55 10.14 20.24
N SER A 51 19.65 10.23 19.25
CA SER A 51 19.07 11.52 18.81
C SER A 51 17.62 11.80 19.23
N TRP A 52 16.82 10.79 19.58
CA TRP A 52 15.40 10.91 19.96
C TRP A 52 14.48 11.66 18.94
N ASP A 53 14.79 11.61 17.63
CA ASP A 53 14.03 12.27 16.54
C ASP A 53 12.89 11.44 15.88
N TYR A 54 11.79 11.15 16.59
CA TYR A 54 10.87 10.03 16.18
C TYR A 54 9.79 10.51 15.23
N ALA A 55 9.81 11.78 14.87
CA ALA A 55 8.86 12.38 13.96
C ALA A 55 8.81 11.59 12.65
N ASP A 56 9.97 11.26 12.10
CA ASP A 56 10.13 10.44 10.90
C ASP A 56 9.47 9.06 11.01
N VAL A 57 9.52 8.44 12.19
CA VAL A 57 8.89 7.13 12.43
C VAL A 57 7.37 7.26 12.37
N ILE A 58 6.84 8.29 13.03
CA ILE A 58 5.39 8.57 13.04
C ILE A 58 4.93 8.95 11.63
N ALA A 59 5.66 9.81 10.94
CA ALA A 59 5.41 10.21 9.56
C ALA A 59 5.32 8.99 8.63
N ARG A 60 6.32 8.10 8.66
CA ARG A 60 6.29 6.84 7.87
C ARG A 60 5.11 5.94 8.25
N SER A 61 4.72 5.91 9.52
CA SER A 61 3.56 5.12 9.96
C SER A 61 2.24 5.68 9.42
N ILE A 62 2.11 7.00 9.29
CA ILE A 62 0.95 7.65 8.65
C ILE A 62 0.86 7.27 7.17
N ASP A 63 2.00 7.26 6.46
CA ASP A 63 2.07 6.82 5.07
C ASP A 63 1.72 5.34 4.94
N ALA A 64 2.25 4.48 5.81
CA ALA A 64 1.95 3.05 5.82
C ALA A 64 0.45 2.78 6.08
N GLU A 65 -0.17 3.47 7.05
CA GLU A 65 -1.61 3.36 7.32
C GLU A 65 -2.44 3.78 6.10
N ALA A 66 -2.06 4.86 5.43
CA ALA A 66 -2.76 5.38 4.26
C ALA A 66 -2.60 4.47 3.03
N ALA A 67 -1.43 3.83 2.89
CA ALA A 67 -1.14 2.87 1.82
C ALA A 67 -1.90 1.54 1.95
N GLY A 68 -2.43 1.23 3.14
CA GLY A 68 -3.05 -0.06 3.46
C GLY A 68 -2.02 -1.15 3.80
N ASP A 69 -2.47 -2.41 3.83
CA ASP A 69 -1.61 -3.57 4.14
C ASP A 69 -0.74 -3.94 2.93
N THR A 70 0.29 -3.13 2.67
CA THR A 70 1.24 -3.32 1.56
C THR A 70 1.90 -4.70 1.58
N LEU A 71 2.07 -5.28 2.77
CA LEU A 71 2.67 -6.59 2.96
C LEU A 71 1.78 -7.72 2.44
N LEU A 72 0.46 -7.54 2.57
CA LEU A 72 -0.51 -8.45 2.00
C LEU A 72 -0.52 -8.37 0.47
N ILE A 73 -0.37 -7.16 -0.08
CA ILE A 73 -0.23 -6.91 -1.52
C ILE A 73 1.05 -7.56 -2.04
N ASP A 74 2.18 -7.38 -1.36
CA ASP A 74 3.47 -7.99 -1.72
C ASP A 74 3.40 -9.52 -1.68
N ALA A 75 2.76 -10.10 -0.67
CA ALA A 75 2.54 -11.54 -0.59
C ALA A 75 1.72 -12.08 -1.78
N ASP A 76 0.67 -11.36 -2.22
CA ASP A 76 -0.12 -11.74 -3.41
C ASP A 76 0.72 -11.65 -4.69
N ARG A 77 1.47 -10.56 -4.87
CA ARG A 77 2.36 -10.34 -6.02
C ARG A 77 3.46 -11.39 -6.10
N ALA A 78 4.13 -11.67 -4.97
CA ALA A 78 5.14 -12.71 -4.86
C ALA A 78 4.55 -14.07 -5.25
N ALA A 79 3.34 -14.40 -4.77
CA ALA A 79 2.68 -15.66 -5.10
C ALA A 79 2.42 -15.80 -6.61
N ARG A 80 1.92 -14.76 -7.27
CA ARG A 80 1.69 -14.76 -8.73
C ARG A 80 3.00 -14.90 -9.50
N ARG A 81 4.03 -14.15 -9.13
CA ARG A 81 5.34 -14.18 -9.79
C ARG A 81 6.01 -15.54 -9.64
N ILE A 82 6.10 -16.07 -8.42
CA ILE A 82 6.69 -17.39 -8.16
C ILE A 82 5.89 -18.48 -8.88
N SER A 83 4.56 -18.39 -8.92
CA SER A 83 3.75 -19.32 -9.71
C SER A 83 4.08 -19.30 -11.21
N GLY A 84 4.34 -18.12 -11.77
CA GLY A 84 4.81 -17.97 -13.15
C GLY A 84 6.17 -18.61 -13.39
N LEU A 85 7.11 -18.42 -12.47
CA LEU A 85 8.44 -19.00 -12.53
C LEU A 85 8.41 -20.53 -12.42
N LEU A 86 7.63 -21.07 -11.47
CA LEU A 86 7.46 -22.51 -11.30
C LEU A 86 6.92 -23.17 -12.58
N ARG A 87 5.92 -22.56 -13.23
CA ARG A 87 5.41 -23.03 -14.53
C ARG A 87 6.46 -22.96 -15.63
N SER A 88 7.22 -21.87 -15.70
CA SER A 88 8.24 -21.66 -16.73
C SER A 88 9.42 -22.64 -16.58
N ALA A 89 9.71 -23.06 -15.35
CA ALA A 89 10.75 -24.04 -15.03
C ALA A 89 10.26 -25.50 -15.04
N ASP A 90 9.00 -25.75 -15.43
CA ASP A 90 8.35 -27.06 -15.38
C ASP A 90 8.46 -27.76 -14.01
N ILE A 91 8.42 -26.96 -12.92
CA ILE A 91 8.45 -27.47 -11.55
C ILE A 91 7.02 -27.86 -11.16
N PRO A 92 6.72 -29.16 -10.95
CA PRO A 92 5.34 -29.65 -10.89
C PRO A 92 4.62 -29.31 -9.57
N GLY A 93 5.34 -28.84 -8.55
CA GLY A 93 4.74 -28.58 -7.26
C GLY A 93 5.65 -27.94 -6.22
N VAL A 94 5.02 -27.59 -5.10
CA VAL A 94 5.66 -27.06 -3.90
C VAL A 94 5.37 -28.01 -2.74
N ALA A 95 6.43 -28.45 -2.05
CA ALA A 95 6.30 -29.21 -0.82
C ALA A 95 6.31 -28.26 0.37
N VAL A 96 5.31 -28.36 1.27
CA VAL A 96 5.21 -27.50 2.46
C VAL A 96 5.35 -28.37 3.71
N VAL A 97 6.34 -28.08 4.55
CA VAL A 97 6.43 -28.61 5.91
C VAL A 97 5.58 -27.69 6.82
N PRO A 98 4.46 -28.18 7.37
CA PRO A 98 3.55 -27.36 8.15
C PRO A 98 4.16 -26.99 9.51
N PRO A 99 3.67 -25.92 10.16
CA PRO A 99 4.11 -25.57 11.51
C PRO A 99 3.83 -26.69 12.52
N ALA A 100 4.78 -26.89 13.43
CA ALA A 100 4.57 -27.73 14.61
C ALA A 100 3.49 -27.11 15.52
N ALA A 101 2.94 -27.93 16.42
CA ALA A 101 1.98 -27.46 17.42
C ALA A 101 2.58 -26.29 18.22
N GLY A 102 1.80 -25.22 18.39
CA GLY A 102 2.21 -24.01 19.10
C GLY A 102 3.03 -23.00 18.28
N GLU A 103 3.48 -23.35 17.06
CA GLU A 103 4.18 -22.42 16.18
C GLU A 103 3.19 -21.60 15.34
N THR A 104 3.47 -20.30 15.17
CA THR A 104 2.63 -19.38 14.41
C THR A 104 3.17 -19.21 12.99
N VAL A 105 2.26 -19.18 12.02
CA VAL A 105 2.58 -18.79 10.64
C VAL A 105 1.99 -17.42 10.39
N SER A 106 2.83 -16.52 9.89
CA SER A 106 2.44 -15.15 9.60
C SER A 106 1.22 -15.12 8.67
N ARG A 107 0.40 -14.07 8.77
CA ARG A 107 -0.73 -13.89 7.85
C ARG A 107 -0.26 -13.81 6.40
N TYR A 108 0.92 -13.24 6.16
CA TYR A 108 1.48 -13.03 4.83
C TYR A 108 1.92 -14.34 4.18
N ASP A 109 2.57 -15.23 4.93
CA ASP A 109 2.91 -16.58 4.44
C ASP A 109 1.65 -17.40 4.16
N ARG A 110 0.62 -17.27 5.00
CA ARG A 110 -0.68 -17.92 4.74
C ARG A 110 -1.33 -17.40 3.45
N THR A 111 -1.35 -16.09 3.24
CA THR A 111 -1.89 -15.48 2.03
C THR A 111 -1.08 -15.87 0.80
N PHE A 112 0.25 -15.76 0.88
CA PHE A 112 1.18 -16.17 -0.16
C PHE A 112 0.91 -17.62 -0.59
N LEU A 113 0.93 -18.56 0.37
CA LEU A 113 0.68 -19.96 0.10
C LEU A 113 -0.74 -20.17 -0.46
N ALA A 114 -1.76 -19.49 0.06
CA ALA A 114 -3.12 -19.59 -0.45
C ALA A 114 -3.22 -19.13 -1.93
N ARG A 115 -2.49 -18.08 -2.29
CA ARG A 115 -2.51 -17.43 -3.62
C ARG A 115 -1.58 -18.05 -4.66
N LEU A 116 -0.72 -19.00 -4.29
CA LEU A 116 0.01 -19.80 -5.28
C LEU A 116 -0.97 -20.44 -6.28
N ASP A 117 -0.58 -20.63 -7.53
CA ASP A 117 -1.46 -21.19 -8.56
C ASP A 117 -2.08 -22.52 -8.09
N PRO A 118 -3.42 -22.66 -8.08
CA PRO A 118 -4.09 -23.88 -7.63
C PRO A 118 -3.79 -25.09 -8.50
N ARG A 119 -3.26 -24.91 -9.71
CA ARG A 119 -2.80 -26.00 -10.59
C ARG A 119 -1.46 -26.60 -10.14
N LEU A 120 -0.69 -25.90 -9.32
CA LEU A 120 0.54 -26.44 -8.75
C LEU A 120 0.20 -27.53 -7.74
N THR A 121 0.86 -28.68 -7.85
CA THR A 121 0.66 -29.74 -6.87
C THR A 121 1.24 -29.30 -5.53
N ARG A 122 0.39 -29.07 -4.53
CA ARG A 122 0.83 -28.77 -3.17
C ARG A 122 0.88 -30.06 -2.37
N ARG A 123 2.09 -30.45 -1.92
CA ARG A 123 2.28 -31.64 -1.07
C ARG A 123 2.62 -31.18 0.34
N THR A 124 1.76 -31.49 1.30
CA THR A 124 2.07 -31.26 2.71
C THR A 124 2.95 -32.40 3.22
N LEU A 125 4.17 -32.08 3.66
CA LEU A 125 5.08 -33.04 4.26
C LEU A 125 4.77 -33.14 5.76
N GLN A 126 4.26 -34.29 6.20
CA GLN A 126 3.98 -34.49 7.62
C GLN A 126 5.29 -34.66 8.41
N ILE A 127 5.38 -33.94 9.54
CA ILE A 127 6.42 -34.16 10.55
C ILE A 127 6.02 -35.43 11.31
N ALA A 128 6.74 -36.53 11.08
CA ALA A 128 6.56 -37.72 11.90
C ALA A 128 7.13 -37.44 13.30
N PRO A 129 6.44 -37.85 14.38
CA PRO A 129 6.99 -37.75 15.72
C PRO A 129 8.32 -38.52 15.79
N CYS A 130 9.37 -37.82 16.23
CA CYS A 130 10.70 -38.41 16.38
C CYS A 130 10.72 -39.28 17.65
N GLU A 131 10.69 -40.61 17.51
CA GLU A 131 10.85 -41.56 18.63
C GLU A 131 12.33 -41.68 19.06
N HIS A 132 13.03 -40.57 19.30
CA HIS A 132 14.40 -40.62 19.78
C HIS A 132 14.43 -40.51 21.31
N SER A 133 14.87 -41.58 21.96
CA SER A 133 15.09 -41.68 23.41
C SER A 133 16.44 -41.11 23.87
N GLU A 134 17.22 -40.49 22.97
CA GLU A 134 18.51 -39.90 23.34
C GLU A 134 18.32 -38.55 24.09
N PRO A 135 19.07 -38.34 25.19
CA PRO A 135 18.89 -37.21 26.09
C PRO A 135 19.38 -35.86 25.54
N ASP A 136 20.29 -35.85 24.56
CA ASP A 136 20.79 -34.61 23.96
C ASP A 136 19.96 -34.25 22.73
N VAL A 137 19.31 -33.08 22.75
CA VAL A 137 18.62 -32.55 21.56
C VAL A 137 19.70 -32.12 20.56
N PRO A 138 19.82 -32.77 19.38
CA PRO A 138 20.79 -32.31 18.42
C PRO A 138 20.36 -30.91 17.95
N LEU A 139 21.26 -29.91 18.04
CA LEU A 139 20.97 -28.50 17.75
C LEU A 139 20.25 -28.28 16.42
N VAL A 140 20.48 -29.16 15.43
CA VAL A 140 19.79 -29.16 14.13
C VAL A 140 18.26 -29.19 14.26
N ALA A 141 17.71 -29.87 15.27
CA ALA A 141 16.28 -29.98 15.50
C ALA A 141 15.63 -28.60 15.76
N LEU A 142 16.41 -27.66 16.30
CA LEU A 142 15.97 -26.34 16.74
C LEU A 142 16.06 -25.26 15.65
N VAL A 143 16.83 -25.48 14.58
CA VAL A 143 17.14 -24.43 13.59
C VAL A 143 15.95 -24.17 12.66
N PRO A 144 15.33 -22.99 12.61
CA PRO A 144 14.10 -22.79 11.86
C PRO A 144 14.32 -22.72 10.34
N GLY A 145 13.32 -23.18 9.57
CA GLY A 145 13.28 -23.08 8.11
C GLY A 145 14.42 -23.76 7.35
N LEU A 146 14.65 -23.27 6.12
CA LEU A 146 15.75 -23.73 5.25
C LEU A 146 17.08 -23.04 5.57
N LEU A 147 18.15 -23.81 5.42
CA LEU A 147 19.51 -23.42 5.73
C LEU A 147 20.28 -23.04 4.47
N ASP A 148 21.10 -21.99 4.56
CA ASP A 148 22.15 -21.77 3.57
C ASP A 148 23.33 -22.73 3.78
N ALA A 149 24.21 -22.82 2.78
CA ALA A 149 25.37 -23.70 2.81
C ALA A 149 26.31 -23.43 4.01
N ARG A 150 26.45 -22.18 4.44
CA ARG A 150 27.33 -21.79 5.56
C ARG A 150 26.78 -22.31 6.89
N THR A 151 25.48 -22.19 7.10
CA THR A 151 24.78 -22.64 8.30
C THR A 151 24.70 -24.16 8.32
N ALA A 152 24.39 -24.77 7.17
CA ALA A 152 24.36 -26.22 6.99
C ALA A 152 25.71 -26.89 7.31
N ALA A 153 26.82 -26.34 6.84
CA ALA A 153 28.17 -26.90 7.08
C ALA A 153 28.56 -26.94 8.57
N ARG A 154 27.89 -26.17 9.43
CA ARG A 154 28.13 -26.14 10.88
C ARG A 154 27.27 -27.12 11.65
N LEU A 155 26.26 -27.71 11.02
CA LEU A 155 25.41 -28.74 11.62
C LEU A 155 25.98 -30.08 11.14
N GLU A 156 26.70 -30.78 12.01
CA GLU A 156 27.38 -32.06 11.72
C GLU A 156 26.36 -33.21 11.54
N THR A 157 25.42 -33.05 10.61
CA THR A 157 24.27 -33.93 10.40
C THR A 157 23.91 -34.01 8.93
N ARG A 158 23.21 -35.09 8.55
CA ARG A 158 22.77 -35.28 7.17
C ARG A 158 21.55 -34.43 6.89
N LEU A 159 21.76 -33.38 6.09
CA LEU A 159 20.72 -32.50 5.59
C LEU A 159 20.30 -32.92 4.17
N VAL A 160 19.11 -32.51 3.76
CA VAL A 160 18.62 -32.73 2.39
C VAL A 160 19.03 -31.52 1.54
N PRO A 161 19.89 -31.68 0.52
CA PRO A 161 20.20 -30.59 -0.39
C PRO A 161 18.97 -30.25 -1.24
N LEU A 162 18.75 -28.95 -1.45
CA LEU A 162 17.69 -28.38 -2.26
C LEU A 162 18.29 -27.49 -3.37
N PRO A 163 17.50 -27.10 -4.39
CA PRO A 163 17.90 -26.10 -5.36
C PRO A 163 18.40 -24.79 -4.72
N GLY A 164 19.21 -24.03 -5.45
CA GLY A 164 19.73 -22.74 -4.96
C GLY A 164 20.71 -22.84 -3.78
N GLY A 165 21.31 -24.02 -3.56
CA GLY A 165 22.27 -24.25 -2.46
C GLY A 165 21.63 -24.20 -1.07
N GLN A 166 20.31 -24.41 -1.00
CA GLN A 166 19.58 -24.48 0.26
C GLN A 166 19.61 -25.91 0.81
N PHE A 167 19.36 -26.05 2.11
CA PHE A 167 19.30 -27.34 2.79
C PHE A 167 18.08 -27.42 3.69
N LEU A 168 17.35 -28.52 3.60
CA LEU A 168 16.24 -28.87 4.48
C LEU A 168 16.74 -29.77 5.61
N VAL A 169 16.39 -29.41 6.84
CA VAL A 169 16.47 -30.33 7.98
C VAL A 169 15.36 -31.37 7.79
N PRO A 170 15.67 -32.68 7.70
CA PRO A 170 14.66 -33.71 7.55
C PRO A 170 13.55 -33.55 8.60
N PRO A 171 12.26 -33.59 8.22
CA PRO A 171 11.15 -33.46 9.17
C PRO A 171 11.25 -34.41 10.37
N GLN A 172 11.84 -35.59 10.20
CA GLN A 172 12.05 -36.59 11.26
C GLN A 172 13.05 -36.17 12.33
N LEU A 173 13.94 -35.20 12.02
CA LEU A 173 14.87 -34.61 12.99
C LEU A 173 14.26 -33.42 13.74
N ARG A 174 13.07 -32.95 13.32
CA ARG A 174 12.35 -31.86 14.01
C ARG A 174 11.73 -32.41 15.29
N ARG A 175 11.78 -31.62 16.37
CA ARG A 175 10.97 -31.84 17.58
C ARG A 175 9.93 -30.74 17.73
N ALA A 176 8.88 -31.01 18.52
CA ALA A 176 7.96 -29.97 18.92
C ALA A 176 8.72 -28.92 19.74
N GLY A 177 8.29 -27.65 19.68
CA GLY A 177 9.02 -26.56 20.35
C GLY A 177 9.10 -26.72 21.86
N ASP A 178 8.11 -27.39 22.45
CA ASP A 178 7.96 -27.59 23.88
C ASP A 178 8.86 -28.71 24.43
N ASP A 179 9.51 -29.50 23.56
CA ASP A 179 10.38 -30.62 23.97
C ASP A 179 11.84 -30.16 24.23
N ALA A 180 12.19 -28.94 23.86
CA ALA A 180 13.54 -28.38 23.99
C ALA A 180 13.66 -27.48 25.22
N SER A 181 14.75 -27.60 25.98
CA SER A 181 14.99 -26.74 27.12
C SER A 181 15.47 -25.35 26.68
N PRO A 182 15.22 -24.28 27.46
CA PRO A 182 15.80 -22.96 27.17
C PRO A 182 17.34 -22.98 27.04
N LEU A 183 18.02 -23.88 27.77
CA LEU A 183 19.48 -24.04 27.68
C LEU A 183 19.93 -24.56 26.31
N ASP A 184 19.14 -25.42 25.66
CA ASP A 184 19.46 -25.90 24.30
C ASP A 184 19.44 -24.75 23.29
N TYR A 185 18.50 -23.82 23.46
CA TYR A 185 18.47 -22.59 22.67
C TYR A 185 19.61 -21.64 23.02
N ASP A 186 20.03 -21.56 24.28
CA ASP A 186 21.21 -20.76 24.66
C ASP A 186 22.49 -21.32 23.98
N HIS A 187 22.65 -22.64 23.93
CA HIS A 187 23.74 -23.29 23.19
C HIS A 187 23.65 -23.04 21.68
N LEU A 188 22.43 -23.04 21.10
CA LEU A 188 22.22 -22.69 19.71
C LEU A 188 22.63 -21.23 19.44
N ALA A 189 22.23 -20.31 20.31
CA ALA A 189 22.57 -18.90 20.19
C ALA A 189 24.08 -18.65 20.23
N ASP A 190 24.81 -19.36 21.12
CA ASP A 190 26.26 -19.28 21.24
C ASP A 190 26.96 -19.84 19.99
N ARG A 191 26.56 -21.05 19.54
CA ARG A 191 27.14 -21.70 18.34
C ARG A 191 26.96 -20.87 17.06
N PHE A 192 25.89 -20.09 16.98
CA PHE A 192 25.55 -19.28 15.81
C PHE A 192 25.57 -17.76 16.10
N ALA A 193 26.42 -17.31 17.03
CA ALA A 193 26.48 -15.91 17.44
C ALA A 193 26.80 -14.91 16.30
N ASP A 194 27.42 -15.37 15.21
CA ASP A 194 27.74 -14.60 13.99
C ASP A 194 26.65 -14.66 12.91
N VAL A 195 25.52 -15.31 13.19
CA VAL A 195 24.32 -15.35 12.33
C VAL A 195 23.18 -14.67 13.08
N PRO A 196 23.05 -13.32 13.02
CA PRO A 196 22.20 -12.54 13.92
C PRO A 196 20.75 -13.03 14.01
N GLY A 197 20.11 -13.33 12.88
CA GLY A 197 18.72 -13.83 12.85
C GLY A 197 18.54 -15.16 13.57
N LEU A 198 19.48 -16.10 13.39
CA LEU A 198 19.43 -17.39 14.08
C LEU A 198 19.75 -17.25 15.58
N ALA A 199 20.75 -16.44 15.92
CA ALA A 199 21.09 -16.16 17.31
C ALA A 199 19.93 -15.49 18.06
N ALA A 200 19.25 -14.52 17.43
CA ALA A 200 18.09 -13.85 18.03
C ALA A 200 16.87 -14.76 18.12
N TYR A 201 16.59 -15.60 17.11
CA TYR A 201 15.56 -16.64 17.19
C TYR A 201 15.81 -17.56 18.39
N ALA A 202 17.07 -17.99 18.57
CA ALA A 202 17.47 -18.84 19.67
C ALA A 202 17.33 -18.12 21.02
N GLN A 203 17.85 -16.90 21.16
CA GLN A 203 17.73 -16.11 22.39
C GLN A 203 16.28 -15.75 22.78
N ARG A 204 15.36 -15.63 21.81
CA ARG A 204 13.92 -15.46 22.09
C ARG A 204 13.32 -16.67 22.82
N ARG A 205 13.85 -17.87 22.57
CA ARG A 205 13.41 -19.14 23.16
C ARG A 205 14.32 -19.59 24.32
N GLY A 206 15.47 -18.95 24.47
CA GLY A 206 16.48 -19.23 25.48
C GLY A 206 16.15 -18.67 26.86
N SER A 207 17.11 -18.75 27.78
CA SER A 207 16.91 -18.24 29.14
C SER A 207 17.17 -16.74 29.21
N ALA A 208 16.36 -16.03 30.02
CA ALA A 208 16.52 -14.59 30.23
C ALA A 208 17.91 -14.19 30.76
N TYR A 209 18.65 -15.13 31.35
CA TYR A 209 20.00 -14.90 31.87
C TYR A 209 21.02 -14.69 30.74
N PHE A 210 20.99 -15.51 29.69
CA PHE A 210 21.96 -15.44 28.58
C PHE A 210 21.50 -14.55 27.41
N THR A 211 20.23 -14.15 27.40
CA THR A 211 19.67 -13.22 26.41
C THR A 211 20.37 -11.85 26.44
N ARG A 212 20.66 -11.32 25.25
CA ARG A 212 21.20 -9.97 25.00
C ARG A 212 20.08 -9.07 24.47
N PRO A 213 19.48 -8.19 25.30
CA PRO A 213 18.36 -7.35 24.88
C PRO A 213 18.67 -6.47 23.65
N GLU A 214 19.91 -6.00 23.52
CA GLU A 214 20.35 -5.17 22.37
C GLU A 214 20.28 -5.94 21.05
N LEU A 215 20.71 -7.22 21.04
CA LEU A 215 20.62 -8.08 19.87
C LEU A 215 19.16 -8.28 19.46
N LEU A 216 18.28 -8.51 20.43
CA LEU A 216 16.85 -8.72 20.16
C LEU A 216 16.20 -7.44 19.63
N CYS A 217 16.55 -6.28 20.17
CA CYS A 217 16.12 -4.99 19.64
C CYS A 217 16.58 -4.79 18.20
N GLN A 218 17.87 -5.02 17.91
CA GLN A 218 18.41 -4.89 16.55
C GLN A 218 17.73 -5.85 15.58
N GLN A 219 17.59 -7.12 15.96
CA GLN A 219 16.93 -8.11 15.12
C GLN A 219 15.45 -7.78 14.93
N ALA A 220 14.74 -7.29 15.95
CA ALA A 220 13.34 -6.92 15.81
C ALA A 220 13.11 -5.87 14.72
N TRP A 221 14.03 -4.92 14.57
CA TRP A 221 13.95 -3.93 13.49
C TRP A 221 14.32 -4.50 12.14
N ALA A 222 15.29 -5.42 12.07
CA ALA A 222 15.56 -6.18 10.86
C ALA A 222 14.34 -7.03 10.44
N GLU A 223 13.68 -7.69 11.40
CA GLU A 223 12.43 -8.42 11.18
C GLU A 223 11.31 -7.47 10.72
N ARG A 224 11.18 -6.28 11.30
CA ARG A 224 10.19 -5.29 10.86
C ARG A 224 10.45 -4.80 9.43
N ALA A 225 11.72 -4.56 9.08
CA ALA A 225 12.14 -4.18 7.73
C ALA A 225 11.90 -5.30 6.72
N ALA A 226 12.06 -6.55 7.17
CA ALA A 226 11.71 -7.76 6.43
C ALA A 226 10.20 -8.10 6.49
N HIS A 227 9.36 -7.23 7.06
CA HIS A 227 7.90 -7.38 7.11
C HIS A 227 7.37 -8.50 8.02
N HIS A 228 8.11 -8.80 9.09
CA HIS A 228 7.79 -9.81 10.10
C HIS A 228 7.30 -9.18 11.41
N GLU A 229 6.13 -8.57 11.34
CA GLU A 229 5.57 -7.74 12.41
C GLU A 229 5.42 -8.48 13.76
N GLU A 230 4.95 -9.73 13.74
CA GLU A 230 4.73 -10.52 14.96
C GLU A 230 6.06 -10.89 15.65
N ALA A 231 7.05 -11.37 14.91
CA ALA A 231 8.36 -11.68 15.49
C ALA A 231 9.08 -10.43 16.00
N ALA A 232 8.97 -9.30 15.30
CA ALA A 232 9.53 -8.03 15.77
C ALA A 232 8.94 -7.64 17.14
N VAL A 233 7.63 -7.78 17.32
CA VAL A 233 6.95 -7.55 18.59
C VAL A 233 7.42 -8.53 19.66
N ASP A 234 7.48 -9.83 19.35
CA ASP A 234 7.91 -10.86 20.31
C ASP A 234 9.35 -10.64 20.78
N LEU A 235 10.26 -10.31 19.86
CA LEU A 235 11.65 -10.03 20.14
C LEU A 235 11.80 -8.84 21.08
N LEU A 236 11.10 -7.73 20.81
CA LEU A 236 11.13 -6.54 21.67
C LEU A 236 10.45 -6.77 23.02
N ALA A 237 9.34 -7.50 23.07
CA ALA A 237 8.69 -7.88 24.32
C ALA A 237 9.63 -8.73 25.18
N HIS A 238 10.33 -9.69 24.58
CA HIS A 238 11.33 -10.50 25.27
C HIS A 238 12.55 -9.67 25.69
N ALA A 239 12.99 -8.70 24.89
CA ALA A 239 14.04 -7.75 25.25
C ALA A 239 13.67 -6.93 26.50
N VAL A 240 12.43 -6.41 26.57
CA VAL A 240 11.90 -5.69 27.75
C VAL A 240 11.90 -6.59 28.99
N HIS A 241 11.56 -7.87 28.83
CA HIS A 241 11.56 -8.83 29.92
C HIS A 241 12.98 -9.13 30.43
N CYS A 242 13.95 -9.29 29.53
CA CYS A 242 15.34 -9.67 29.85
C CYS A 242 16.23 -8.49 30.23
N ALA A 243 15.76 -7.24 30.07
CA ALA A 243 16.51 -6.05 30.42
C ALA A 243 16.87 -6.03 31.92
N ARG A 244 18.16 -5.82 32.20
CA ARG A 244 18.78 -5.96 33.54
C ARG A 244 18.77 -4.66 34.34
N THR A 245 18.67 -3.51 33.68
CA THR A 245 18.66 -2.19 34.32
C THR A 245 17.37 -1.42 33.99
N PRO A 246 16.91 -0.51 34.87
CA PRO A 246 15.76 0.35 34.57
C PRO A 246 15.93 1.14 33.26
N PHE A 247 17.14 1.64 33.00
CA PHE A 247 17.45 2.38 31.78
C PHE A 247 17.36 1.51 30.52
N GLN A 248 17.98 0.33 30.52
CA GLN A 248 17.88 -0.63 29.42
C GLN A 248 16.43 -1.04 29.17
N LYS A 249 15.66 -1.29 30.25
CA LYS A 249 14.24 -1.63 30.16
C LYS A 249 13.42 -0.50 29.54
N ALA A 250 13.73 0.75 29.86
CA ALA A 250 13.06 1.92 29.28
C ALA A 250 13.36 2.05 27.78
N ILE A 251 14.61 1.81 27.33
CA ILE A 251 14.97 1.81 25.91
C ILE A 251 14.21 0.71 25.15
N CYS A 252 14.25 -0.54 25.63
CA CYS A 252 13.53 -1.65 24.99
C CYS A 252 12.01 -1.37 24.96
N ALA A 253 11.45 -0.79 26.04
CA ALA A 253 10.03 -0.47 26.10
C ALA A 253 9.65 0.68 25.16
N ALA A 254 10.53 1.65 24.94
CA ALA A 254 10.32 2.71 23.97
C ALA A 254 10.28 2.15 22.56
N GLN A 255 11.24 1.30 22.19
CA GLN A 255 11.23 0.64 20.88
C GLN A 255 9.98 -0.22 20.68
N LEU A 256 9.59 -1.00 21.70
CA LEU A 256 8.34 -1.79 21.67
C LEU A 256 7.12 -0.89 21.52
N GLY A 257 7.08 0.27 22.19
CA GLY A 257 5.98 1.22 22.08
C GLY A 257 5.88 1.86 20.71
N GLY A 258 7.00 2.30 20.14
CA GLY A 258 7.04 2.81 18.77
C GLY A 258 6.55 1.78 17.76
N LEU A 259 7.08 0.54 17.85
CA LEU A 259 6.64 -0.56 16.99
C LEU A 259 5.15 -0.87 17.19
N ALA A 260 4.68 -0.98 18.44
CA ALA A 260 3.29 -1.30 18.74
C ALA A 260 2.31 -0.26 18.20
N ILE A 261 2.64 1.04 18.28
CA ILE A 261 1.82 2.09 17.66
C ILE A 261 1.80 1.96 16.13
N GLY A 262 2.97 1.79 15.50
CA GLY A 262 3.05 1.61 14.04
C GLY A 262 2.35 0.36 13.50
N LEU A 263 2.15 -0.66 14.35
CA LEU A 263 1.45 -1.91 14.02
C LEU A 263 -0.01 -1.93 14.53
N HIS A 264 -0.54 -0.80 15.00
CA HIS A 264 -1.89 -0.70 15.57
C HIS A 264 -2.15 -1.68 16.75
N ARG A 265 -1.10 -2.09 17.48
CA ARG A 265 -1.17 -2.91 18.70
C ARG A 265 -1.32 -2.03 19.94
N PHE A 266 -2.41 -1.27 19.98
CA PHE A 266 -2.62 -0.22 20.97
C PHE A 266 -2.70 -0.73 22.42
N ASP A 267 -3.25 -1.91 22.64
CA ASP A 267 -3.30 -2.53 23.98
C ASP A 267 -1.89 -2.81 24.53
N LEU A 268 -0.99 -3.26 23.65
CA LEU A 268 0.40 -3.50 24.01
C LEU A 268 1.12 -2.20 24.36
N ALA A 269 0.94 -1.15 23.54
CA ALA A 269 1.49 0.18 23.82
C ALA A 269 0.94 0.77 25.13
N ALA A 270 -0.36 0.62 25.39
CA ALA A 270 -1.00 1.05 26.63
C ALA A 270 -0.41 0.29 27.84
N GLY A 271 -0.11 -1.00 27.67
CA GLY A 271 0.41 -1.91 28.69
C GLY A 271 1.89 -1.73 29.06
N LEU A 272 2.64 -0.88 28.36
CA LEU A 272 4.07 -0.66 28.62
C LEU A 272 4.34 -0.22 30.06
N PRO A 273 5.54 -0.57 30.61
CA PRO A 273 5.94 -0.12 31.94
C PRO A 273 6.01 1.41 32.01
N ARG A 274 5.74 1.96 33.20
CA ARG A 274 5.95 3.39 33.44
C ARG A 274 7.44 3.72 33.28
N PRO A 275 7.78 4.88 32.70
CA PRO A 275 9.17 5.27 32.58
C PRO A 275 9.79 5.46 33.98
N PRO A 276 11.03 4.96 34.20
CA PRO A 276 11.75 5.20 35.44
C PRO A 276 12.14 6.67 35.57
N ARG A 277 12.24 7.18 36.80
CA ARG A 277 12.51 8.62 37.05
C ARG A 277 13.91 9.03 36.60
N GLU A 278 14.85 8.10 36.64
CA GLU A 278 16.24 8.24 36.26
C GLU A 278 16.48 8.21 34.74
N ALA A 279 15.49 7.80 33.93
CA ALA A 279 15.62 7.87 32.47
C ALA A 279 15.67 9.34 32.00
N PRO A 280 16.36 9.64 30.88
CA PRO A 280 16.34 10.96 30.24
C PRO A 280 14.91 11.47 29.99
N ARG A 281 14.71 12.79 30.05
CA ARG A 281 13.36 13.39 29.95
C ARG A 281 12.69 13.02 28.64
N GLU A 282 13.46 13.02 27.56
CA GLU A 282 13.06 12.68 26.20
C GLU A 282 12.50 11.25 26.13
N LEU A 283 13.24 10.28 26.69
CA LEU A 283 12.81 8.89 26.76
C LEU A 283 11.54 8.72 27.59
N ARG A 284 11.43 9.42 28.73
CA ARG A 284 10.22 9.38 29.56
C ARG A 284 9.02 9.98 28.83
N GLY A 285 9.22 11.13 28.18
CA GLY A 285 8.21 11.81 27.40
C GLY A 285 7.66 10.93 26.29
N PHE A 286 8.55 10.28 25.52
CA PHE A 286 8.16 9.34 24.48
C PHE A 286 7.42 8.12 25.02
N LEU A 287 7.89 7.50 26.11
CA LEU A 287 7.20 6.36 26.75
C LEU A 287 5.80 6.74 27.25
N HIS A 288 5.67 7.93 27.85
CA HIS A 288 4.37 8.47 28.23
C HIS A 288 3.48 8.71 27.01
N GLN A 289 4.02 9.25 25.91
CA GLN A 289 3.29 9.42 24.66
C GLN A 289 2.81 8.07 24.09
N CYS A 290 3.66 7.05 23.99
CA CYS A 290 3.25 5.71 23.52
C CYS A 290 2.15 5.10 24.38
N ARG A 291 2.28 5.19 25.72
CA ARG A 291 1.27 4.68 26.66
C ARG A 291 -0.04 5.44 26.54
N GLY A 292 0.02 6.76 26.42
CA GLY A 292 -1.16 7.61 26.23
C GLY A 292 -1.84 7.33 24.90
N TRP A 293 -1.06 7.15 23.83
CA TRP A 293 -1.56 6.79 22.50
C TRP A 293 -2.27 5.44 22.53
N GLY A 294 -1.64 4.40 23.07
CA GLY A 294 -2.28 3.10 23.25
C GLY A 294 -3.60 3.24 24.02
N ALA A 295 -3.58 3.94 25.16
CA ALA A 295 -4.76 4.12 26.00
C ALA A 295 -5.91 4.85 25.30
N VAL A 296 -5.65 5.93 24.54
CA VAL A 296 -6.74 6.65 23.83
C VAL A 296 -7.35 5.76 22.76
N MET A 297 -6.54 4.98 22.05
CA MET A 297 -7.01 4.12 20.96
C MET A 297 -7.82 2.93 21.49
N SER A 298 -7.43 2.35 22.62
CA SER A 298 -8.17 1.31 23.35
C SER A 298 -9.36 1.85 24.17
N GLY A 299 -9.64 3.15 24.14
CA GLY A 299 -10.81 3.77 24.76
C GLY A 299 -10.65 4.24 26.22
N ASP A 300 -9.48 4.09 26.84
CA ASP A 300 -9.18 4.65 28.17
C ASP A 300 -8.68 6.11 28.06
N VAL A 301 -9.60 6.99 27.69
CA VAL A 301 -9.31 8.43 27.44
C VAL A 301 -8.75 9.13 28.68
N ARG A 302 -9.22 8.78 29.88
CA ARG A 302 -8.76 9.40 31.13
C ARG A 302 -7.28 9.09 31.39
N ARG A 303 -6.88 7.82 31.25
CA ARG A 303 -5.47 7.44 31.36
C ARG A 303 -4.63 8.09 30.27
N ALA A 304 -5.15 8.15 29.04
CA ALA A 304 -4.45 8.76 27.93
C ALA A 304 -4.08 10.21 28.20
N LEU A 305 -5.05 11.03 28.64
CA LEU A 305 -4.80 12.43 28.99
C LEU A 305 -3.76 12.58 30.10
N ALA A 306 -3.80 11.74 31.14
CA ALA A 306 -2.81 11.77 32.22
C ALA A 306 -1.40 11.44 31.72
N ASP A 307 -1.27 10.47 30.81
CA ASP A 307 0.00 10.12 30.18
C ASP A 307 0.47 11.23 29.21
N PHE A 308 -0.42 11.87 28.45
CA PHE A 308 -0.05 13.00 27.59
C PHE A 308 0.37 14.26 28.36
N ASP A 309 -0.28 14.55 29.49
CA ASP A 309 0.12 15.66 30.36
C ASP A 309 1.54 15.42 30.93
N ALA A 310 1.85 14.18 31.30
CA ALA A 310 3.21 13.80 31.73
C ALA A 310 4.22 13.90 30.59
N ALA A 311 3.87 13.46 29.38
CA ALA A 311 4.70 13.60 28.20
C ALA A 311 4.99 15.07 27.88
N ALA A 312 3.96 15.92 27.91
CA ALA A 312 4.09 17.35 27.63
C ALA A 312 4.97 18.05 28.67
N ALA A 313 4.91 17.64 29.94
CA ALA A 313 5.78 18.17 30.99
C ALA A 313 7.26 17.79 30.76
N ASP A 314 7.54 16.55 30.35
CA ASP A 314 8.89 16.09 30.06
C ASP A 314 9.46 16.69 28.77
N LEU A 315 8.60 16.98 27.78
CA LEU A 315 8.97 17.54 26.47
C LEU A 315 8.72 19.04 26.33
N ALA A 316 8.45 19.77 27.42
CA ALA A 316 8.05 21.19 27.36
C ALA A 316 9.04 22.11 26.62
N GLY A 317 10.33 21.75 26.61
CA GLY A 317 11.37 22.50 25.91
C GLY A 317 11.43 22.29 24.40
N TRP A 318 10.64 21.36 23.84
CA TRP A 318 10.70 21.01 22.42
C TRP A 318 9.92 21.99 21.53
N GLY A 319 8.98 22.77 22.08
CA GLY A 319 8.35 23.89 21.37
C GLY A 319 7.66 23.48 20.07
N ASP A 320 8.21 23.92 18.94
CA ASP A 320 7.67 23.71 17.58
C ASP A 320 8.32 22.52 16.86
N ARG A 321 9.11 21.71 17.58
CA ARG A 321 9.68 20.47 17.04
C ARG A 321 8.58 19.50 16.57
N PRO A 322 8.75 18.81 15.43
CA PRO A 322 7.74 17.90 14.88
C PRO A 322 7.23 16.85 15.87
N GLU A 323 8.09 16.29 16.71
CA GLU A 323 7.73 15.28 17.72
C GLU A 323 6.72 15.82 18.75
N PHE A 324 6.92 17.08 19.17
CA PHE A 324 5.98 17.73 20.09
C PHE A 324 4.66 18.04 19.38
N LEU A 325 4.69 18.41 18.09
CA LEU A 325 3.47 18.58 17.31
C LEU A 325 2.70 17.27 17.11
N TYR A 326 3.38 16.13 16.95
CA TYR A 326 2.73 14.81 16.95
C TYR A 326 2.10 14.48 18.31
N LEU A 327 2.74 14.85 19.42
CA LEU A 327 2.13 14.74 20.74
C LEU A 327 0.86 15.59 20.83
N LEU A 328 0.87 16.83 20.34
CA LEU A 328 -0.33 17.67 20.29
C LEU A 328 -1.44 17.07 19.43
N ASN A 329 -1.09 16.47 18.28
CA ASN A 329 -2.06 15.85 17.37
C ASN A 329 -2.80 14.68 18.05
N ILE A 330 -2.07 13.76 18.69
CA ILE A 330 -2.71 12.65 19.40
C ILE A 330 -3.45 13.11 20.66
N THR A 331 -2.98 14.18 21.32
CA THR A 331 -3.68 14.82 22.44
C THR A 331 -5.02 15.41 21.99
N ALA A 332 -5.08 16.03 20.82
CA ALA A 332 -6.31 16.56 20.24
C ALA A 332 -7.36 15.45 20.02
N LEU A 333 -6.93 14.27 19.56
CA LEU A 333 -7.82 13.11 19.46
C LEU A 333 -8.37 12.68 20.83
N ALA A 334 -7.55 12.65 21.88
CA ALA A 334 -8.00 12.33 23.23
C ALA A 334 -8.98 13.36 23.78
N ARG A 335 -8.74 14.65 23.54
CA ARG A 335 -9.67 15.74 23.90
C ARG A 335 -11.01 15.57 23.19
N LEU A 336 -11.00 15.31 21.89
CA LEU A 336 -12.21 15.04 21.13
C LEU A 336 -12.99 13.82 21.68
N ARG A 337 -12.29 12.71 21.99
CA ARG A 337 -12.92 11.51 22.59
C ARG A 337 -13.42 11.74 24.01
N SER A 338 -12.86 12.70 24.75
CA SER A 338 -13.36 13.12 26.07
C SER A 338 -14.59 14.04 25.99
N GLY A 339 -15.01 14.45 24.79
CA GLY A 339 -16.11 15.40 24.56
C GLY A 339 -15.67 16.87 24.46
N ASP A 340 -14.38 17.16 24.63
CA ASP A 340 -13.80 18.50 24.56
C ASP A 340 -13.36 18.83 23.13
N ALA A 341 -14.35 19.06 22.26
CA ALA A 341 -14.13 19.33 20.85
C ALA A 341 -13.48 20.71 20.59
N ASP A 342 -13.70 21.68 21.47
CA ASP A 342 -13.15 23.04 21.34
C ASP A 342 -11.64 23.03 21.59
N GLU A 343 -11.20 22.33 22.64
CA GLU A 343 -9.76 22.17 22.91
C GLU A 343 -9.08 21.36 21.81
N ALA A 344 -9.73 20.30 21.31
CA ALA A 344 -9.22 19.54 20.17
C ALA A 344 -9.00 20.44 18.94
N LEU A 345 -9.98 21.29 18.61
CA LEU A 345 -9.86 22.25 17.52
C LEU A 345 -8.74 23.26 17.77
N ARG A 346 -8.61 23.78 18.99
CA ARG A 346 -7.55 24.74 19.35
C ARG A 346 -6.15 24.14 19.17
N LEU A 347 -5.97 22.87 19.56
CA LEU A 347 -4.72 22.14 19.40
C LEU A 347 -4.39 21.92 17.92
N GLU A 348 -5.35 21.46 17.11
CA GLU A 348 -5.13 21.26 15.66
C GLU A 348 -4.84 22.58 14.93
N GLN A 349 -5.52 23.67 15.29
CA GLN A 349 -5.22 25.01 14.74
C GLN A 349 -3.87 25.57 15.19
N ARG A 350 -3.34 25.13 16.34
CA ARG A 350 -1.98 25.46 16.75
C ARG A 350 -0.96 24.73 15.86
N ILE A 351 -1.18 23.44 15.62
CA ILE A 351 -0.32 22.65 14.72
C ILE A 351 -0.33 23.27 13.32
N GLU A 352 -1.51 23.55 12.76
CA GLU A 352 -1.65 24.16 11.43
C GLU A 352 -0.88 25.48 11.31
N ARG A 353 -1.02 26.39 12.29
CA ARG A 353 -0.29 27.67 12.29
C ARG A 353 1.23 27.48 12.36
N THR A 354 1.68 26.49 13.12
CA THR A 354 3.11 26.18 13.26
C THR A 354 3.66 25.63 11.94
N LEU A 355 2.94 24.71 11.30
CA LEU A 355 3.31 24.17 9.98
C LEU A 355 3.34 25.25 8.90
N ARG A 356 2.32 26.12 8.84
CA ARG A 356 2.28 27.23 7.86
C ARG A 356 3.42 28.25 8.06
N ALA A 357 3.95 28.38 9.27
CA ALA A 357 5.09 29.24 9.56
C ALA A 357 6.44 28.57 9.29
N SER A 358 6.48 27.24 9.13
CA SER A 358 7.70 26.49 8.81
C SER A 358 8.09 26.70 7.34
N PRO A 359 9.38 26.95 7.05
CA PRO A 359 9.89 26.94 5.67
C PRO A 359 9.88 25.54 5.05
N ASP A 360 9.86 24.49 5.87
CA ASP A 360 9.84 23.09 5.47
C ASP A 360 8.82 22.34 6.35
N PRO A 361 7.51 22.46 6.05
CA PRO A 361 6.49 21.80 6.85
C PRO A 361 6.52 20.29 6.64
N ASP A 362 6.44 19.52 7.73
CA ASP A 362 6.26 18.06 7.67
C ASP A 362 4.97 17.75 6.87
N PRO A 363 5.06 17.07 5.71
CA PRO A 363 3.93 16.82 4.84
C PRO A 363 2.97 15.77 5.40
N GLN A 364 3.46 14.79 6.17
CA GLN A 364 2.63 13.78 6.82
C GLN A 364 1.85 14.37 7.99
N LEU A 365 2.48 15.24 8.79
CA LEU A 365 1.80 15.96 9.86
C LEU A 365 0.77 16.95 9.27
N SER A 366 1.12 17.63 8.18
CA SER A 366 0.19 18.50 7.43
C SER A 366 -1.04 17.73 6.95
N TYR A 367 -0.84 16.55 6.36
CA TYR A 367 -1.91 15.65 5.92
C TYR A 367 -2.85 15.25 7.07
N VAL A 368 -2.31 14.71 8.17
CA VAL A 368 -3.14 14.21 9.29
C VAL A 368 -3.84 15.36 10.03
N ASN A 369 -3.18 16.50 10.20
CA ASN A 369 -3.76 17.69 10.80
C ASN A 369 -4.94 18.21 9.97
N SER A 370 -4.77 18.33 8.66
CA SER A 370 -5.87 18.73 7.75
C SER A 370 -7.04 17.75 7.77
N LEU A 371 -6.79 16.43 7.81
CA LEU A 371 -7.86 15.44 7.96
C LEU A 371 -8.62 15.57 9.30
N ASN A 372 -7.90 15.84 10.39
CA ASN A 372 -8.49 16.01 11.72
C ASN A 372 -9.33 17.31 11.79
N LEU A 373 -8.79 18.42 11.27
CA LEU A 373 -9.53 19.68 11.13
C LEU A 373 -10.80 19.49 10.31
N ALA A 374 -10.73 18.79 9.16
CA ALA A 374 -11.89 18.52 8.34
C ALA A 374 -12.99 17.78 9.13
N ARG A 375 -12.62 16.74 9.90
CA ARG A 375 -13.57 15.98 10.75
C ARG A 375 -14.19 16.87 11.84
N LEU A 376 -13.40 17.71 12.49
CA LEU A 376 -13.89 18.66 13.51
C LEU A 376 -14.84 19.70 12.89
N HIS A 377 -14.52 20.26 11.73
CA HIS A 377 -15.36 21.18 11.00
C HIS A 377 -16.70 20.54 10.59
N ARG A 378 -16.67 19.30 10.07
CA ARG A 378 -17.89 18.53 9.76
C ARG A 378 -18.76 18.31 10.99
N ARG A 379 -18.16 17.93 12.12
CA ARG A 379 -18.89 17.72 13.38
C ARG A 379 -19.51 19.02 13.90
N ALA A 380 -18.87 20.15 13.64
CA ALA A 380 -19.36 21.49 13.95
C ALA A 380 -20.36 22.05 12.91
N GLY A 381 -20.79 21.26 11.91
CA GLY A 381 -21.74 21.73 10.89
C GLY A 381 -21.15 22.75 9.92
N ARG A 382 -19.84 22.75 9.70
CA ARG A 382 -19.10 23.66 8.79
C ARG A 382 -18.52 22.88 7.61
N PRO A 383 -19.33 22.38 6.67
CA PRO A 383 -18.85 21.49 5.62
C PRO A 383 -17.91 22.17 4.63
N ASP A 384 -18.05 23.47 4.37
CA ASP A 384 -17.18 24.20 3.43
C ASP A 384 -15.74 24.29 3.97
N SER A 385 -15.56 24.63 5.25
CA SER A 385 -14.24 24.57 5.89
C SER A 385 -13.66 23.15 5.91
N ALA A 386 -14.52 22.13 6.01
CA ALA A 386 -14.05 20.76 5.92
C ALA A 386 -13.60 20.39 4.51
N GLU A 387 -14.26 20.90 3.48
CA GLU A 387 -13.86 20.73 2.09
C GLU A 387 -12.47 21.30 1.83
N GLU A 388 -12.21 22.54 2.28
CA GLU A 388 -10.90 23.18 2.20
C GLU A 388 -9.81 22.35 2.90
N CYS A 389 -10.11 21.83 4.10
CA CYS A 389 -9.20 20.98 4.84
C CYS A 389 -8.94 19.64 4.11
N TYR A 390 -9.95 18.99 3.56
CA TYR A 390 -9.74 17.77 2.77
C TYR A 390 -8.94 18.05 1.50
N ALA A 391 -9.21 19.16 0.81
CA ALA A 391 -8.44 19.57 -0.36
C ALA A 391 -6.95 19.77 0.00
N ALA A 392 -6.67 20.44 1.12
CA ALA A 392 -5.32 20.61 1.63
C ALA A 392 -4.64 19.27 1.97
N ALA A 393 -5.37 18.35 2.62
CA ALA A 393 -4.84 17.02 2.92
C ALA A 393 -4.46 16.26 1.64
N PHE A 394 -5.39 16.09 0.70
CA PHE A 394 -5.16 15.27 -0.49
C PHE A 394 -4.25 15.95 -1.53
N ALA A 395 -4.01 17.26 -1.42
CA ALA A 395 -2.96 17.95 -2.19
C ALA A 395 -1.54 17.45 -1.84
N THR A 396 -1.34 16.84 -0.67
CA THR A 396 -0.05 16.20 -0.30
C THR A 396 0.17 14.85 -0.99
N THR A 397 -0.89 14.23 -1.51
CA THR A 397 -0.87 12.90 -2.15
C THR A 397 -1.30 12.92 -3.61
N HIS A 398 -1.66 14.07 -4.17
CA HIS A 398 -2.19 14.14 -5.53
C HIS A 398 -1.14 13.69 -6.55
N GLY A 399 -1.45 12.63 -7.31
CA GLY A 399 -0.56 12.05 -8.34
C GLY A 399 0.54 11.12 -7.83
N ILE A 400 0.84 11.13 -6.53
CA ILE A 400 1.86 10.29 -5.86
C ILE A 400 1.28 9.34 -4.82
N GLY A 401 -0.02 9.44 -4.55
CA GLY A 401 -0.71 8.65 -3.54
C GLY A 401 -0.92 7.19 -3.93
N THR A 402 -1.43 6.42 -2.99
CA THR A 402 -1.81 5.04 -3.22
C THR A 402 -3.24 4.95 -3.80
N PRO A 403 -3.67 3.79 -4.36
CA PRO A 403 -5.08 3.63 -4.73
C PRO A 403 -6.03 3.86 -3.55
N HIS A 404 -5.58 3.60 -2.32
CA HIS A 404 -6.36 3.82 -1.11
C HIS A 404 -6.52 5.31 -0.79
N ASP A 405 -5.50 6.16 -1.04
CA ASP A 405 -5.62 7.61 -0.89
C ASP A 405 -6.68 8.18 -1.84
N VAL A 406 -6.66 7.74 -3.10
CA VAL A 406 -7.64 8.18 -4.12
C VAL A 406 -9.06 7.77 -3.72
N LEU A 407 -9.22 6.53 -3.27
CA LEU A 407 -10.49 6.03 -2.72
C LEU A 407 -10.94 6.87 -1.51
N HIS A 408 -10.04 7.13 -0.58
CA HIS A 408 -10.34 7.91 0.63
C HIS A 408 -10.74 9.36 0.30
N ALA A 409 -10.12 9.98 -0.70
CA ALA A 409 -10.46 11.30 -1.18
C ALA A 409 -11.90 11.37 -1.69
N GLU A 410 -12.32 10.39 -2.52
CA GLU A 410 -13.69 10.33 -3.03
C GLU A 410 -14.70 10.04 -1.92
N VAL A 411 -14.36 9.19 -0.94
CA VAL A 411 -15.22 8.95 0.24
C VAL A 411 -15.39 10.22 1.07
N CYS A 412 -14.30 10.96 1.33
CA CYS A 412 -14.37 12.23 2.07
C CYS A 412 -15.20 13.27 1.33
N ARG A 413 -15.02 13.40 0.01
CA ARG A 413 -15.83 14.27 -0.85
C ARG A 413 -17.31 13.89 -0.77
N ALA A 414 -17.64 12.60 -0.89
CA ALA A 414 -19.02 12.13 -0.83
C ALA A 414 -19.70 12.50 0.50
N HIS A 415 -18.97 12.38 1.62
CA HIS A 415 -19.47 12.77 2.94
C HIS A 415 -19.70 14.28 3.06
N VAL A 416 -18.81 15.11 2.54
CA VAL A 416 -18.95 16.59 2.55
C VAL A 416 -20.14 17.01 1.70
N ARG A 417 -20.25 16.51 0.46
CA ARG A 417 -21.37 16.79 -0.45
C ARG A 417 -22.72 16.37 0.14
N THR A 418 -22.75 15.24 0.85
CA THR A 418 -23.94 14.81 1.59
C THR A 418 -24.35 15.85 2.65
N GLN A 419 -23.39 16.39 3.40
CA GLN A 419 -23.66 17.39 4.43
C GLN A 419 -24.03 18.77 3.87
N GLN A 420 -23.54 19.12 2.68
CA GLN A 420 -23.95 20.33 1.95
C GLN A 420 -25.33 20.19 1.29
N GLY A 421 -25.97 19.01 1.35
CA GLY A 421 -27.24 18.76 0.67
C GLY A 421 -27.13 18.61 -0.86
N GLN A 422 -25.91 18.45 -1.38
CA GLN A 422 -25.63 18.28 -2.81
C GLN A 422 -25.74 16.80 -3.21
N ALA A 423 -26.98 16.28 -3.22
CA ALA A 423 -27.24 14.86 -3.35
C ALA A 423 -26.71 14.23 -4.65
N GLY A 424 -26.76 14.97 -5.77
CA GLY A 424 -26.20 14.51 -7.06
C GLY A 424 -24.68 14.34 -7.01
N GLU A 425 -23.96 15.35 -6.55
CA GLU A 425 -22.50 15.29 -6.42
C GLU A 425 -22.04 14.23 -5.39
N ALA A 426 -22.79 14.08 -4.30
CA ALA A 426 -22.56 13.01 -3.33
C ALA A 426 -22.71 11.63 -3.97
N ALA A 427 -23.75 11.41 -4.78
CA ALA A 427 -23.98 10.15 -5.48
C ALA A 427 -22.85 9.85 -6.49
N THR A 428 -22.39 10.86 -7.25
CA THR A 428 -21.24 10.73 -8.15
C THR A 428 -19.96 10.37 -7.39
N ALA A 429 -19.66 11.04 -6.28
CA ALA A 429 -18.48 10.74 -5.48
C ALA A 429 -18.53 9.32 -4.88
N TRP A 430 -19.71 8.87 -4.40
CA TRP A 430 -19.91 7.48 -3.96
C TRP A 430 -19.75 6.46 -5.09
N LEU A 431 -20.21 6.78 -6.31
CA LEU A 431 -20.02 5.92 -7.48
C LEU A 431 -18.55 5.80 -7.85
N ARG A 432 -17.80 6.91 -7.86
CA ARG A 432 -16.35 6.89 -8.08
C ARG A 432 -15.63 6.06 -7.03
N ALA A 433 -15.93 6.29 -5.76
CA ALA A 433 -15.37 5.50 -4.66
C ALA A 433 -15.67 4.00 -4.82
N ALA A 434 -16.91 3.63 -5.17
CA ALA A 434 -17.27 2.23 -5.40
C ALA A 434 -16.54 1.61 -6.60
N LEU A 435 -16.32 2.37 -7.69
CA LEU A 435 -15.51 1.93 -8.83
C LEU A 435 -14.07 1.67 -8.39
N LEU A 436 -13.44 2.64 -7.72
CA LEU A 436 -12.07 2.51 -7.20
C LEU A 436 -11.93 1.29 -6.27
N TRP A 437 -12.89 1.08 -5.37
CA TRP A 437 -12.98 -0.09 -4.48
C TRP A 437 -13.11 -1.43 -5.25
N LEU A 438 -14.01 -1.48 -6.24
CA LEU A 438 -14.17 -2.66 -7.09
C LEU A 438 -12.92 -2.95 -7.93
N GLY A 439 -12.17 -1.90 -8.27
CA GLY A 439 -10.90 -2.00 -8.97
C GLY A 439 -9.79 -2.60 -8.12
N LEU A 440 -9.72 -2.32 -6.81
CA LEU A 440 -8.59 -2.73 -5.95
C LEU A 440 -8.19 -4.19 -6.18
N GLU A 441 -6.87 -4.41 -6.38
CA GLU A 441 -6.30 -5.73 -6.65
C GLU A 441 -6.54 -6.70 -5.48
N LEU A 442 -6.39 -6.19 -4.25
CA LEU A 442 -6.54 -6.95 -3.02
C LEU A 442 -7.39 -6.16 -2.01
N PRO A 443 -8.72 -6.31 -2.04
CA PRO A 443 -9.65 -5.57 -1.17
C PRO A 443 -9.37 -5.74 0.32
N GLU A 444 -8.84 -6.90 0.73
CA GLU A 444 -8.43 -7.23 2.10
C GLU A 444 -7.29 -6.34 2.61
N ALA A 445 -6.53 -5.70 1.71
CA ALA A 445 -5.42 -4.83 2.05
C ALA A 445 -5.83 -3.38 2.30
N LEU A 446 -7.11 -3.03 2.24
CA LEU A 446 -7.57 -1.66 2.46
C LEU A 446 -7.11 -1.13 3.84
N GLY A 447 -6.65 0.12 3.90
CA GLY A 447 -6.31 0.75 5.18
C GLY A 447 -7.52 0.92 6.09
N GLU A 448 -7.35 0.63 7.39
CA GLU A 448 -8.43 0.66 8.39
C GLU A 448 -9.17 2.01 8.41
N ARG A 449 -8.44 3.12 8.33
CA ARG A 449 -9.02 4.48 8.29
C ARG A 449 -10.01 4.65 7.14
N VAL A 450 -9.68 4.11 5.97
CA VAL A 450 -10.52 4.21 4.77
C VAL A 450 -11.73 3.28 4.93
N ALA A 451 -11.52 2.05 5.41
CA ALA A 451 -12.60 1.13 5.72
C ALA A 451 -13.60 1.75 6.72
N SER A 452 -13.13 2.31 7.83
CA SER A 452 -13.94 3.03 8.82
C SER A 452 -14.69 4.22 8.24
N ALA A 453 -14.08 4.98 7.32
CA ALA A 453 -14.74 6.10 6.66
C ALA A 453 -15.90 5.63 5.76
N ILE A 454 -15.82 4.43 5.20
CA ILE A 454 -16.87 3.84 4.35
C ILE A 454 -17.97 3.20 5.21
N THR A 455 -17.60 2.33 6.15
CA THR A 455 -18.54 1.53 6.95
C THR A 455 -19.15 2.32 8.11
N GLY A 456 -18.45 3.35 8.61
CA GLY A 456 -18.80 4.04 9.85
C GLY A 456 -18.42 3.25 11.11
N ASP A 457 -17.77 2.09 10.97
CA ASP A 457 -17.26 1.31 12.11
C ASP A 457 -15.86 1.82 12.49
N HIS A 458 -15.69 2.19 13.75
CA HIS A 458 -14.45 2.75 14.29
C HIS A 458 -13.66 1.76 15.15
N ARG A 459 -13.97 0.46 15.07
CA ARG A 459 -13.12 -0.59 15.64
C ARG A 459 -11.80 -0.66 14.89
N LEU A 460 -10.72 -0.34 15.58
CA LEU A 460 -9.36 -0.34 15.04
C LEU A 460 -8.65 -1.65 15.41
N GLY A 461 -7.75 -2.13 14.55
CA GLY A 461 -7.00 -3.38 14.73
C GLY A 461 -7.74 -4.66 14.35
N GLU A 462 -9.01 -4.57 13.92
CA GLU A 462 -9.72 -5.69 13.30
C GLU A 462 -9.40 -5.75 11.80
N ARG A 463 -9.31 -6.96 11.26
CA ARG A 463 -9.09 -7.15 9.83
C ARG A 463 -10.22 -6.49 9.05
N VAL A 464 -9.88 -5.77 7.98
CA VAL A 464 -10.89 -5.26 7.06
C VAL A 464 -11.67 -6.44 6.49
N ASP A 465 -12.99 -6.40 6.65
CA ASP A 465 -13.92 -7.31 6.00
C ASP A 465 -14.39 -6.67 4.68
N PRO A 466 -13.90 -7.15 3.51
CA PRO A 466 -14.35 -6.62 2.22
C PRO A 466 -15.86 -6.74 2.03
N ALA A 467 -16.52 -7.75 2.62
CA ALA A 467 -17.96 -7.93 2.49
C ALA A 467 -18.74 -6.83 3.22
N ALA A 468 -18.25 -6.37 4.38
CA ALA A 468 -18.82 -5.23 5.09
C ALA A 468 -18.63 -3.92 4.30
N VAL A 469 -17.46 -3.72 3.68
CA VAL A 469 -17.19 -2.56 2.81
C VAL A 469 -18.09 -2.59 1.57
N ASP A 470 -18.24 -3.76 0.92
CA ASP A 470 -19.14 -3.93 -0.22
C ASP A 470 -20.60 -3.56 0.15
N ALA A 471 -21.08 -4.07 1.29
CA ALA A 471 -22.43 -3.80 1.78
C ALA A 471 -22.64 -2.32 2.13
N ALA A 472 -21.63 -1.65 2.68
CA ALA A 472 -21.68 -0.21 2.94
C ALA A 472 -21.81 0.59 1.65
N PHE A 473 -21.04 0.27 0.59
CA PHE A 473 -21.22 0.91 -0.71
C PHE A 473 -22.59 0.61 -1.33
N GLU A 474 -23.07 -0.64 -1.24
CA GLU A 474 -24.40 -1.05 -1.72
C GLU A 474 -25.49 -0.16 -1.08
N ALA A 475 -25.46 0.02 0.24
CA ALA A 475 -26.39 0.87 0.97
C ALA A 475 -26.32 2.34 0.52
N ARG A 476 -25.12 2.92 0.38
CA ARG A 476 -24.94 4.32 -0.03
C ARG A 476 -25.46 4.58 -1.43
N LEU A 477 -25.13 3.69 -2.39
CA LEU A 477 -25.57 3.80 -3.78
C LEU A 477 -27.06 3.53 -3.97
N ALA A 478 -27.69 2.73 -3.11
CA ALA A 478 -29.13 2.48 -3.14
C ALA A 478 -29.94 3.71 -2.68
N THR A 479 -29.44 4.47 -1.69
CA THR A 479 -30.13 5.65 -1.15
C THR A 479 -30.00 6.93 -1.99
N GLY A 480 -29.06 6.97 -2.94
CA GLY A 480 -28.86 8.14 -3.78
C GLY A 480 -30.08 8.44 -4.66
N PRO A 481 -30.41 9.72 -4.90
CA PRO A 481 -31.57 10.12 -5.69
C PRO A 481 -31.57 9.39 -7.04
N SER A 482 -32.48 8.43 -7.18
CA SER A 482 -32.85 7.88 -8.48
C SER A 482 -33.79 8.89 -9.13
N GLU A 483 -33.29 10.09 -9.41
CA GLU A 483 -34.13 11.14 -9.98
C GLU A 483 -34.73 10.67 -11.32
N ALA A 484 -36.03 10.43 -11.29
CA ALA A 484 -37.00 10.67 -12.35
C ALA A 484 -36.81 10.02 -13.73
N ARG A 485 -35.92 9.06 -13.92
CA ARG A 485 -35.98 8.17 -15.10
C ARG A 485 -36.93 7.02 -14.76
N GLY A 486 -38.13 7.03 -15.35
CA GLY A 486 -39.22 6.07 -15.09
C GLY A 486 -38.77 4.60 -15.15
N PRO A 487 -39.60 3.65 -14.69
CA PRO A 487 -39.23 2.24 -14.59
C PRO A 487 -38.77 1.72 -15.95
N ARG A 488 -37.45 1.64 -16.14
CA ARG A 488 -36.86 0.92 -17.27
C ARG A 488 -36.82 -0.54 -16.84
N GLU A 489 -37.40 -1.41 -17.66
CA GLU A 489 -37.27 -2.85 -17.50
C GLU A 489 -35.81 -3.20 -17.22
N ALA A 490 -35.59 -4.09 -16.26
CA ALA A 490 -34.26 -4.56 -15.89
C ALA A 490 -33.56 -5.09 -17.14
N LEU A 491 -32.74 -4.24 -17.77
CA LEU A 491 -31.95 -4.63 -18.92
C LEU A 491 -31.06 -5.80 -18.47
N PRO A 492 -30.96 -6.88 -19.27
CA PRO A 492 -30.18 -8.05 -18.93
C PRO A 492 -28.69 -7.72 -19.03
N PHE A 493 -28.17 -7.02 -18.02
CA PHE A 493 -26.74 -6.77 -17.88
C PHE A 493 -26.09 -8.01 -17.31
N GLY A 494 -25.19 -8.61 -18.11
CA GLY A 494 -24.23 -9.58 -17.59
C GLY A 494 -23.35 -8.95 -16.51
N PRO A 495 -22.74 -9.76 -15.64
CA PRO A 495 -21.81 -9.27 -14.63
C PRO A 495 -20.65 -8.53 -15.31
N ALA A 496 -20.51 -7.24 -15.03
CA ALA A 496 -19.36 -6.46 -15.47
C ALA A 496 -18.17 -6.75 -14.55
N THR A 497 -17.01 -7.06 -15.14
CA THR A 497 -15.77 -7.16 -14.38
C THR A 497 -15.00 -5.85 -14.49
N VAL A 498 -14.62 -5.34 -13.33
CA VAL A 498 -13.87 -4.08 -13.16
C VAL A 498 -12.39 -4.43 -12.97
N THR A 499 -11.51 -3.81 -13.75
CA THR A 499 -10.05 -4.05 -13.70
C THR A 499 -9.27 -2.75 -13.83
N TRP A 500 -8.06 -2.66 -13.28
CA TRP A 500 -7.17 -1.51 -13.47
C TRP A 500 -6.36 -1.61 -14.78
N PRO A 501 -6.08 -0.50 -15.48
CA PRO A 501 -5.23 -0.44 -16.65
C PRO A 501 -3.77 -0.67 -16.29
N ALA A 502 -3.29 -0.50 -15.05
CA ALA A 502 -1.94 -0.96 -14.72
C ALA A 502 -1.81 -2.48 -14.85
N ALA A 503 -2.84 -3.23 -14.41
CA ALA A 503 -2.89 -4.67 -14.63
C ALA A 503 -3.15 -5.01 -16.12
N ALA A 504 -3.98 -4.24 -16.82
CA ALA A 504 -4.25 -4.46 -18.25
C ALA A 504 -3.09 -4.05 -19.17
N ALA A 505 -2.34 -3.01 -18.83
CA ALA A 505 -1.18 -2.49 -19.55
C ALA A 505 0.08 -3.26 -19.20
N ALA A 506 0.26 -3.72 -17.95
CA ALA A 506 1.29 -4.70 -17.63
C ALA A 506 0.98 -6.05 -18.30
N ALA A 507 -0.28 -6.48 -18.36
CA ALA A 507 -0.67 -7.66 -19.13
C ALA A 507 -0.49 -7.45 -20.64
N ALA A 508 -0.77 -6.26 -21.17
CA ALA A 508 -0.57 -5.94 -22.59
C ALA A 508 0.92 -5.77 -22.94
N ALA A 509 1.73 -5.19 -22.05
CA ALA A 509 3.17 -5.04 -22.20
C ALA A 509 3.91 -6.38 -22.02
N ALA A 510 3.49 -7.21 -21.07
CA ALA A 510 3.95 -8.59 -20.95
C ALA A 510 3.53 -9.41 -22.17
N ALA A 511 2.28 -9.27 -22.64
CA ALA A 511 1.83 -9.92 -23.87
C ALA A 511 2.52 -9.38 -25.14
N ALA A 512 2.95 -8.11 -25.16
CA ALA A 512 3.72 -7.52 -26.26
C ALA A 512 5.19 -7.95 -26.24
N ALA A 513 5.81 -8.02 -25.06
CA ALA A 513 7.15 -8.60 -24.86
C ALA A 513 7.15 -10.10 -25.20
N ASP A 514 6.08 -10.82 -24.82
CA ASP A 514 5.84 -12.19 -25.24
C ASP A 514 5.49 -12.27 -26.73
N ALA A 515 4.88 -11.27 -27.36
CA ALA A 515 4.60 -11.26 -28.81
C ALA A 515 5.88 -11.07 -29.64
N ASP A 516 6.84 -10.28 -29.14
CA ASP A 516 8.19 -10.21 -29.71
C ASP A 516 8.96 -11.53 -29.52
N ALA A 517 8.66 -12.30 -28.46
CA ALA A 517 9.15 -13.68 -28.29
C ALA A 517 8.32 -14.73 -29.08
N ALA A 518 7.04 -14.47 -29.35
CA ALA A 518 6.05 -15.36 -29.97
C ALA A 518 5.88 -15.13 -31.49
N ALA A 519 6.80 -14.39 -32.11
CA ALA A 519 7.12 -14.60 -33.52
C ALA A 519 7.48 -16.08 -33.85
N ALA A 520 7.58 -16.96 -32.83
CA ALA A 520 7.68 -18.41 -32.90
C ALA A 520 6.35 -19.21 -32.67
N GLY A 521 5.16 -18.61 -32.79
CA GLY A 521 3.92 -19.35 -33.07
C GLY A 521 3.11 -19.93 -31.89
N GLY A 522 3.12 -19.30 -30.71
CA GLY A 522 2.24 -19.67 -29.58
C GLY A 522 0.87 -18.95 -29.59
N PRO A 523 -0.20 -19.54 -29.02
CA PRO A 523 -1.52 -18.91 -28.92
C PRO A 523 -1.46 -17.62 -28.08
N GLY A 524 -1.94 -16.51 -28.66
CA GLY A 524 -1.81 -15.16 -28.14
C GLY A 524 -2.42 -14.93 -26.75
N GLY A 525 -1.72 -14.17 -25.92
CA GLY A 525 -2.19 -13.75 -24.60
C GLY A 525 -3.45 -12.89 -24.67
N SER A 526 -4.31 -13.01 -23.66
CA SER A 526 -5.62 -12.36 -23.50
C SER A 526 -5.55 -10.85 -23.20
N GLY A 527 -4.61 -10.14 -23.81
CA GLY A 527 -4.43 -8.70 -23.66
C GLY A 527 -5.65 -7.92 -24.17
N VAL A 528 -6.07 -6.90 -23.43
CA VAL A 528 -7.11 -5.97 -23.87
C VAL A 528 -6.49 -4.97 -24.85
N ASP A 529 -6.90 -4.97 -26.12
CA ASP A 529 -6.49 -3.92 -27.07
C ASP A 529 -7.18 -2.59 -26.72
N LEU A 530 -6.48 -1.74 -25.98
CA LEU A 530 -7.00 -0.43 -25.55
C LEU A 530 -7.29 0.51 -26.74
N ARG A 531 -6.74 0.25 -27.93
CA ARG A 531 -7.06 1.07 -29.13
C ARG A 531 -8.48 0.83 -29.64
N GLN A 532 -9.03 -0.35 -29.37
CA GLN A 532 -10.42 -0.70 -29.70
C GLN A 532 -11.40 -0.36 -28.58
N ALA A 533 -10.89 -0.03 -27.40
CA ALA A 533 -11.70 0.39 -26.28
C ALA A 533 -12.33 1.78 -26.51
N THR A 534 -13.42 2.04 -25.80
CA THR A 534 -14.09 3.33 -25.78
C THR A 534 -14.02 3.90 -24.37
N LEU A 535 -13.42 5.08 -24.20
CA LEU A 535 -13.44 5.79 -22.92
C LEU A 535 -14.73 6.58 -22.82
N VAL A 536 -15.50 6.39 -21.76
CA VAL A 536 -16.74 7.13 -21.55
C VAL A 536 -16.66 7.95 -20.28
N LEU A 537 -16.79 9.26 -20.41
CA LEU A 537 -17.09 10.16 -19.30
C LEU A 537 -18.60 10.24 -19.15
N THR A 538 -19.10 9.78 -18.00
CA THR A 538 -20.52 9.79 -17.71
C THR A 538 -20.80 9.90 -16.21
N ALA A 539 -21.86 10.62 -15.83
CA ALA A 539 -22.17 10.95 -14.44
C ALA A 539 -20.96 11.54 -13.68
N GLY A 540 -20.09 12.26 -14.40
CA GLY A 540 -18.84 12.78 -13.88
C GLY A 540 -17.80 11.71 -13.55
N CYS A 541 -17.81 10.52 -14.15
CA CYS A 541 -16.72 9.55 -13.96
C CYS A 541 -16.33 8.89 -15.27
N THR A 542 -15.04 8.61 -15.45
CA THR A 542 -14.57 7.86 -16.62
C THR A 542 -14.55 6.36 -16.38
N VAL A 543 -15.08 5.63 -17.34
CA VAL A 543 -14.90 4.18 -17.45
C VAL A 543 -14.45 3.83 -18.86
N LEU A 544 -13.45 2.96 -18.97
CA LEU A 544 -13.03 2.42 -20.26
C LEU A 544 -13.80 1.13 -20.53
N ILE A 545 -14.49 1.08 -21.66
CA ILE A 545 -15.30 -0.04 -22.13
C ILE A 545 -14.48 -0.78 -23.17
N ALA A 546 -14.07 -2.01 -22.86
CA ALA A 546 -13.36 -2.86 -23.80
C ALA A 546 -14.13 -4.16 -24.06
N SER A 547 -14.13 -4.59 -25.32
CA SER A 547 -14.55 -5.95 -25.69
C SER A 547 -13.50 -6.93 -25.19
N ALA A 548 -13.92 -7.95 -24.45
CA ALA A 548 -13.01 -8.99 -23.98
C ALA A 548 -13.47 -10.34 -24.50
N ASP A 549 -12.59 -11.01 -25.26
CA ASP A 549 -12.81 -12.41 -25.67
C ASP A 549 -12.55 -13.38 -24.52
N ALA A 550 -11.86 -12.92 -23.47
CA ALA A 550 -11.53 -13.75 -22.31
C ALA A 550 -12.66 -13.73 -21.26
N PRO A 551 -13.06 -14.90 -20.74
CA PRO A 551 -14.00 -14.98 -19.63
C PRO A 551 -13.43 -14.20 -18.45
N ALA A 552 -14.17 -13.22 -17.98
CA ALA A 552 -13.77 -12.53 -16.78
C ALA A 552 -13.96 -13.45 -15.59
N THR A 553 -12.95 -13.56 -14.72
CA THR A 553 -13.13 -14.19 -13.41
C THR A 553 -14.18 -13.39 -12.66
N GLU A 554 -15.36 -13.98 -12.46
CA GLU A 554 -16.37 -13.39 -11.60
C GLU A 554 -15.79 -13.21 -10.20
N PRO A 555 -16.15 -12.13 -9.48
CA PRO A 555 -15.83 -12.04 -8.07
C PRO A 555 -16.41 -13.26 -7.33
N ASP A 556 -15.59 -13.97 -6.55
CA ASP A 556 -16.04 -15.17 -5.83
C ASP A 556 -17.11 -14.83 -4.76
N ALA A 557 -17.03 -13.63 -4.18
CA ALA A 557 -17.91 -13.17 -3.11
C ALA A 557 -19.29 -12.68 -3.60
N PRO A 558 -20.41 -13.18 -3.06
CA PRO A 558 -21.76 -12.74 -3.43
C PRO A 558 -22.03 -11.24 -3.24
N THR A 559 -21.49 -10.62 -2.18
CA THR A 559 -21.63 -9.18 -1.90
C THR A 559 -20.99 -8.34 -2.99
N ARG A 560 -19.75 -8.67 -3.36
CA ARG A 560 -19.00 -7.98 -4.41
C ARG A 560 -19.69 -8.08 -5.76
N ARG A 561 -20.28 -9.25 -6.09
CA ARG A 561 -21.11 -9.41 -7.29
C ARG A 561 -22.34 -8.50 -7.29
N ARG A 562 -23.02 -8.33 -6.13
CA ARG A 562 -24.16 -7.41 -6.03
C ARG A 562 -23.73 -5.96 -6.22
N LEU A 563 -22.65 -5.53 -5.55
CA LEU A 563 -22.11 -4.18 -5.71
C LEU A 563 -21.72 -3.91 -7.17
N ALA A 564 -20.99 -4.83 -7.81
CA ALA A 564 -20.60 -4.69 -9.22
C ALA A 564 -21.82 -4.56 -10.16
N ARG A 565 -22.88 -5.34 -9.92
CA ARG A 565 -24.15 -5.21 -10.67
C ARG A 565 -24.81 -3.86 -10.44
N LEU A 566 -24.87 -3.38 -9.20
CA LEU A 566 -25.45 -2.07 -8.87
C LEU A 566 -24.68 -0.93 -9.55
N VAL A 567 -23.34 -0.97 -9.49
CA VAL A 567 -22.46 -0.01 -10.18
C VAL A 567 -22.68 -0.08 -11.70
N ALA A 568 -22.73 -1.27 -12.28
CA ALA A 568 -23.00 -1.45 -13.70
C ALA A 568 -24.38 -0.90 -14.11
N GLN A 569 -25.42 -1.14 -13.31
CA GLN A 569 -26.76 -0.60 -13.53
C GLN A 569 -26.78 0.93 -13.48
N ARG A 570 -26.07 1.54 -12.52
CA ARG A 570 -25.95 3.00 -12.42
C ARG A 570 -25.25 3.57 -13.65
N LEU A 571 -24.12 2.99 -14.07
CA LEU A 571 -23.42 3.41 -15.29
C LEU A 571 -24.27 3.21 -16.55
N ALA A 572 -25.09 2.17 -16.59
CA ALA A 572 -25.95 1.88 -17.73
C ALA A 572 -27.08 2.90 -17.94
N LEU A 573 -27.49 3.61 -16.90
CA LEU A 573 -28.48 4.69 -17.04
C LEU A 573 -28.01 5.76 -18.02
N ASP A 574 -26.70 5.95 -18.13
CA ASP A 574 -26.07 6.96 -18.95
C ASP A 574 -25.28 6.39 -20.15
N LEU A 575 -25.34 5.05 -20.34
CA LEU A 575 -24.68 4.33 -21.43
C LEU A 575 -25.73 3.51 -22.21
N PRO A 576 -26.46 4.13 -23.15
CA PRO A 576 -27.63 3.52 -23.79
C PRO A 576 -27.32 2.28 -24.65
N HIS A 577 -26.05 2.07 -25.05
CA HIS A 577 -25.65 0.94 -25.89
C HIS A 577 -24.38 0.30 -25.36
N ARG A 578 -24.51 -0.87 -24.72
CA ARG A 578 -23.38 -1.75 -24.38
C ARG A 578 -23.55 -3.10 -25.07
N PRO A 579 -22.57 -3.56 -25.85
CA PRO A 579 -22.53 -4.95 -26.28
C PRO A 579 -22.37 -5.87 -25.07
N GLY A 580 -23.02 -7.05 -25.08
CA GLY A 580 -22.83 -8.07 -24.05
C GLY A 580 -21.35 -8.48 -23.95
N GLY A 581 -20.87 -8.77 -22.74
CA GLY A 581 -19.46 -9.15 -22.51
C GLY A 581 -18.49 -7.97 -22.30
N THR A 582 -18.99 -6.77 -22.01
CA THR A 582 -18.16 -5.58 -21.74
C THR A 582 -17.33 -5.72 -20.46
N ARG A 583 -16.01 -5.48 -20.54
CA ARG A 583 -15.13 -5.27 -19.38
C ARG A 583 -15.00 -3.78 -19.09
N LEU A 584 -15.06 -3.41 -17.80
CA LEU A 584 -14.79 -2.06 -17.33
C LEU A 584 -13.33 -1.97 -16.89
N VAL A 585 -12.59 -1.06 -17.51
CA VAL A 585 -11.22 -0.74 -17.13
C VAL A 585 -11.21 0.67 -16.51
N LEU A 586 -10.57 0.83 -15.35
CA LEU A 586 -10.62 2.07 -14.56
C LEU A 586 -9.30 2.79 -14.55
N ASP A 587 -9.20 3.97 -15.14
CA ASP A 587 -7.98 4.75 -15.09
C ASP A 587 -8.02 5.78 -13.94
N ASP A 588 -7.17 5.63 -12.91
CA ASP A 588 -7.05 6.61 -11.80
C ASP A 588 -6.18 7.81 -12.16
N ARG A 589 -5.94 8.03 -13.46
CA ARG A 589 -5.12 9.10 -13.96
C ARG A 589 -3.83 9.23 -13.20
N LEU A 590 -3.14 8.10 -13.06
CA LEU A 590 -1.84 8.13 -12.44
C LEU A 590 -2.00 8.64 -10.98
N ARG A 591 -2.92 8.05 -10.21
CA ARG A 591 -3.24 8.40 -8.81
C ARG A 591 -3.82 9.81 -8.60
N ARG A 592 -4.36 10.44 -9.65
CA ARG A 592 -5.07 11.72 -9.58
C ARG A 592 -6.59 11.55 -9.44
N GLY A 593 -7.10 10.33 -9.55
CA GLY A 593 -8.52 10.00 -9.48
C GLY A 593 -9.10 9.61 -10.83
N LEU A 594 -10.35 9.14 -10.82
CA LEU A 594 -11.09 8.95 -12.06
C LEU A 594 -11.34 10.33 -12.69
N ALA A 595 -11.24 10.44 -14.01
CA ALA A 595 -11.54 11.69 -14.70
C ALA A 595 -12.98 12.13 -14.41
N ALA A 596 -13.08 13.40 -14.03
CA ALA A 596 -14.29 14.10 -13.65
C ALA A 596 -14.77 15.05 -14.76
N THR A 597 -13.85 15.54 -15.59
CA THR A 597 -14.14 16.49 -16.67
C THR A 597 -13.74 15.96 -18.05
N ALA A 598 -14.17 16.64 -19.11
CA ALA A 598 -13.88 16.28 -20.49
C ALA A 598 -12.38 16.37 -20.80
N SER A 599 -11.69 17.41 -20.31
CA SER A 599 -10.24 17.55 -20.48
C SER A 599 -9.48 16.40 -19.82
N GLU A 600 -9.85 16.03 -18.59
CA GLU A 600 -9.25 14.92 -17.86
C GLU A 600 -9.50 13.57 -18.55
N ALA A 601 -10.69 13.38 -19.12
CA ALA A 601 -10.99 12.20 -19.92
C ALA A 601 -10.16 12.17 -21.21
N LEU A 602 -9.95 13.32 -21.86
CA LEU A 602 -9.08 13.43 -23.03
C LEU A 602 -7.62 13.11 -22.67
N GLU A 603 -7.10 13.60 -21.53
CA GLU A 603 -5.78 13.23 -21.01
C GLU A 603 -5.63 11.72 -20.84
N SER A 604 -6.60 11.08 -20.20
CA SER A 604 -6.67 9.62 -20.05
C SER A 604 -6.61 8.91 -21.39
N ALA A 605 -7.41 9.35 -22.36
CA ALA A 605 -7.44 8.74 -23.68
C ALA A 605 -6.10 8.88 -24.42
N LEU A 606 -5.50 10.07 -24.40
CA LEU A 606 -4.20 10.32 -25.03
C LEU A 606 -3.08 9.51 -24.37
N ARG A 607 -3.08 9.38 -23.04
CA ARG A 607 -2.08 8.58 -22.32
C ARG A 607 -2.24 7.08 -22.59
N LEU A 608 -3.48 6.58 -22.61
CA LEU A 608 -3.77 5.16 -22.82
C LEU A 608 -3.81 4.76 -24.29
N GLY A 609 -3.69 5.71 -25.22
CA GLY A 609 -3.79 5.48 -26.67
C GLY A 609 -5.20 5.11 -27.14
N VAL A 610 -6.22 5.47 -26.38
CA VAL A 610 -7.64 5.20 -26.68
C VAL A 610 -8.13 6.19 -27.74
N ARG A 611 -8.75 5.68 -28.80
CA ARG A 611 -9.14 6.50 -29.96
C ARG A 611 -10.60 6.89 -29.99
N ARG A 612 -11.44 6.26 -29.17
CA ARG A 612 -12.88 6.53 -29.11
C ARG A 612 -13.23 7.03 -27.73
N LEU A 613 -13.81 8.21 -27.67
CA LEU A 613 -14.32 8.81 -26.45
C LEU A 613 -15.82 9.07 -26.59
N VAL A 614 -16.53 9.02 -25.47
CA VAL A 614 -17.87 9.58 -25.35
C VAL A 614 -17.86 10.53 -24.16
N LEU A 615 -18.02 11.82 -24.43
CA LEU A 615 -17.94 12.90 -23.45
C LEU A 615 -19.34 13.46 -23.24
N ASP A 616 -19.97 13.11 -22.11
CA ASP A 616 -21.34 13.50 -21.78
C ASP A 616 -22.35 13.22 -22.92
N GLY A 617 -22.20 12.04 -23.53
CA GLY A 617 -23.03 11.59 -24.66
C GLY A 617 -22.54 12.03 -26.04
N THR A 618 -21.53 12.90 -26.13
CA THR A 618 -20.95 13.35 -27.40
C THR A 618 -19.81 12.43 -27.82
N PRO A 619 -19.92 11.70 -28.94
CA PRO A 619 -18.83 10.86 -29.43
C PRO A 619 -17.69 11.73 -29.97
N LEU A 620 -16.45 11.35 -29.67
CA LEU A 620 -15.23 11.95 -30.21
C LEU A 620 -14.30 10.83 -30.67
N VAL A 621 -13.84 10.90 -31.92
CA VAL A 621 -12.89 9.94 -32.48
C VAL A 621 -11.57 10.67 -32.72
N LEU A 622 -10.51 10.18 -32.10
CA LEU A 622 -9.15 10.70 -32.26
C LEU A 622 -8.43 9.90 -33.35
N ASP A 623 -8.41 10.42 -34.57
CA ASP A 623 -7.50 9.88 -35.59
C ASP A 623 -6.03 10.13 -35.20
N ASP A 624 -5.09 9.57 -35.97
CA ASP A 624 -3.66 9.70 -35.66
C ASP A 624 -3.15 11.13 -35.71
N THR A 625 -3.74 11.98 -36.56
CA THR A 625 -3.35 13.39 -36.68
C THR A 625 -3.88 14.15 -35.46
N LEU A 626 -5.17 14.00 -35.15
CA LEU A 626 -5.83 14.68 -34.05
C LEU A 626 -5.25 14.29 -32.69
N ALA A 627 -4.97 12.99 -32.48
CA ALA A 627 -4.34 12.55 -31.25
C ALA A 627 -2.92 13.11 -31.08
N ARG A 628 -2.15 13.16 -32.18
CA ARG A 628 -0.80 13.74 -32.17
C ARG A 628 -0.83 15.22 -31.87
N ASP A 629 -1.70 15.97 -32.56
CA ASP A 629 -1.86 17.40 -32.34
C ASP A 629 -2.34 17.71 -30.92
N ALA A 630 -3.28 16.93 -30.39
CA ALA A 630 -3.75 17.07 -29.02
C ALA A 630 -2.63 16.81 -27.99
N VAL A 631 -1.79 15.78 -28.20
CA VAL A 631 -0.60 15.53 -27.35
C VAL A 631 0.39 16.69 -27.44
N LEU A 632 0.66 17.20 -28.64
CA LEU A 632 1.56 18.35 -28.84
C LEU A 632 1.00 19.63 -28.19
N GLY A 633 -0.33 19.75 -28.09
CA GLY A 633 -1.02 20.86 -27.44
C GLY A 633 -1.13 20.74 -25.91
N CYS A 634 -0.82 19.57 -25.33
CA CYS A 634 -0.81 19.41 -23.87
C CYS A 634 0.19 20.38 -23.23
N ARG A 635 -0.22 20.99 -22.13
CA ARG A 635 0.68 21.73 -21.22
C ARG A 635 1.47 20.74 -20.39
N VAL A 636 2.72 21.08 -20.10
CA VAL A 636 3.58 20.32 -19.21
C VAL A 636 3.76 21.08 -17.91
N GLU A 637 3.46 20.43 -16.79
CA GLU A 637 3.55 20.99 -15.45
C GLU A 637 4.37 20.09 -14.54
N LEU A 638 4.99 20.64 -13.50
CA LEU A 638 5.54 19.80 -12.43
C LEU A 638 4.37 19.15 -11.70
N ALA A 639 4.46 17.84 -11.47
CA ALA A 639 3.42 17.11 -10.78
C ALA A 639 3.25 17.65 -9.35
N ALA A 640 2.00 17.72 -8.88
CA ALA A 640 1.68 18.29 -7.57
C ALA A 640 2.37 17.58 -6.39
N GLY A 641 2.78 16.32 -6.57
CA GLY A 641 3.54 15.54 -5.59
C GLY A 641 5.02 15.90 -5.47
N VAL A 642 5.58 16.69 -6.40
CA VAL A 642 6.97 17.15 -6.33
C VAL A 642 7.10 18.25 -5.26
N ALA A 643 7.94 18.01 -4.26
CA ALA A 643 8.23 18.96 -3.18
C ALA A 643 9.34 19.93 -3.57
N ALA A 644 10.43 19.42 -4.13
CA ALA A 644 11.60 20.21 -4.50
C ALA A 644 12.37 19.56 -5.65
N ILE A 645 13.11 20.39 -6.38
CA ILE A 645 14.04 19.95 -7.43
C ILE A 645 15.38 20.64 -7.19
N GLU A 646 16.35 19.86 -6.74
CA GLU A 646 17.71 20.32 -6.43
C GLU A 646 18.65 20.04 -7.60
N ALA A 647 19.58 20.96 -7.86
CA ALA A 647 20.62 20.75 -8.85
C ALA A 647 21.82 20.05 -8.21
N ASP A 648 22.25 18.93 -8.81
CA ASP A 648 23.48 18.22 -8.45
C ASP A 648 24.33 18.08 -9.73
N GLY A 649 25.08 19.15 -10.04
CA GLY A 649 25.77 19.28 -11.33
C GLY A 649 24.80 19.28 -12.52
N ALA A 650 24.96 18.31 -13.42
CA ALA A 650 24.09 18.09 -14.59
C ALA A 650 22.81 17.30 -14.26
N GLU A 651 22.72 16.74 -13.06
CA GLU A 651 21.59 15.96 -12.59
C GLU A 651 20.58 16.85 -11.85
N ARG A 652 19.33 16.38 -11.81
CA ARG A 652 18.29 16.95 -10.95
C ARG A 652 17.86 15.90 -9.95
N VAL A 653 17.89 16.24 -8.68
CA VAL A 653 17.35 15.41 -7.60
C VAL A 653 15.93 15.88 -7.34
N VAL A 654 14.96 15.10 -7.77
CA VAL A 654 13.53 15.34 -7.52
C VAL A 654 13.17 14.75 -6.17
N ARG A 655 12.71 15.60 -5.25
CA ARG A 655 12.17 15.18 -3.95
C ARG A 655 10.66 15.25 -3.98
N TYR A 656 10.01 14.23 -3.46
CA TYR A 656 8.55 14.12 -3.39
C TYR A 656 8.05 14.50 -2.01
N ARG A 657 6.79 14.94 -1.93
CA ARG A 657 6.14 15.27 -0.66
C ARG A 657 5.94 14.02 0.20
N ARG A 658 5.55 12.90 -0.39
CA ARG A 658 5.21 11.63 0.31
C ARG A 658 5.53 10.42 -0.56
N TYR A 659 5.57 9.23 0.05
CA TYR A 659 5.69 7.88 -0.55
C TYR A 659 6.95 7.57 -1.39
N HIS A 660 7.35 8.44 -2.31
CA HIS A 660 8.44 8.20 -3.24
C HIS A 660 9.78 8.66 -2.67
N ARG A 661 10.83 7.85 -2.89
CA ARG A 661 12.21 8.22 -2.57
C ARG A 661 12.70 9.32 -3.53
N PRO A 662 13.67 10.16 -3.13
CA PRO A 662 14.30 11.11 -4.04
C PRO A 662 14.83 10.41 -5.30
N GLN A 663 14.51 10.97 -6.47
CA GLN A 663 14.90 10.40 -7.76
C GLN A 663 15.94 11.28 -8.44
N ARG A 664 17.03 10.66 -8.90
CA ARG A 664 18.03 11.33 -9.73
C ARG A 664 17.61 11.24 -11.20
N VAL A 665 17.54 12.39 -11.84
CA VAL A 665 17.19 12.53 -13.26
C VAL A 665 18.37 13.12 -14.00
N THR A 666 18.75 12.48 -15.11
CA THR A 666 19.96 12.79 -15.87
C THR A 666 19.66 13.03 -17.36
N GLY A 667 20.64 13.57 -18.09
CA GLY A 667 20.57 13.71 -19.55
C GLY A 667 19.44 14.64 -20.06
N PRO A 668 18.78 14.33 -21.18
CA PRO A 668 17.70 15.16 -21.72
C PRO A 668 16.52 15.41 -20.76
N ALA A 669 16.28 14.49 -19.82
CA ALA A 669 15.21 14.61 -18.85
C ALA A 669 15.47 15.74 -17.82
N SER A 670 16.73 15.97 -17.42
CA SER A 670 17.06 17.08 -16.53
C SER A 670 16.85 18.45 -17.19
N LEU A 671 17.14 18.55 -18.50
CA LEU A 671 16.88 19.75 -19.31
C LEU A 671 15.38 20.03 -19.44
N LEU A 672 14.55 18.99 -19.65
CA LEU A 672 13.09 19.10 -19.63
C LEU A 672 12.58 19.65 -18.30
N ILE A 673 13.05 19.08 -17.19
CA ILE A 673 12.66 19.51 -15.85
C ILE A 673 13.00 20.98 -15.62
N ASP A 674 14.18 21.45 -16.05
CA ASP A 674 14.54 22.86 -15.94
C ASP A 674 13.65 23.77 -16.77
N ALA A 675 13.28 23.34 -17.99
CA ALA A 675 12.37 24.09 -18.86
C ALA A 675 10.96 24.21 -18.26
N VAL A 676 10.44 23.14 -17.65
CA VAL A 676 9.13 23.15 -16.97
C VAL A 676 9.18 24.02 -15.70
N ARG A 677 10.28 23.94 -14.93
CA ARG A 677 10.47 24.71 -13.68
C ARG A 677 10.53 26.22 -13.90
N SER A 678 10.85 26.70 -15.10
CA SER A 678 10.94 28.14 -15.38
C SER A 678 9.59 28.89 -15.34
N GLY A 679 8.49 28.22 -14.99
CA GLY A 679 7.18 28.82 -14.71
C GLY A 679 6.37 29.25 -15.95
N ARG A 680 6.78 28.82 -17.15
CA ARG A 680 6.10 29.18 -18.41
C ARG A 680 5.05 28.15 -18.86
N HIS A 681 4.81 27.08 -18.09
CA HIS A 681 3.91 25.97 -18.43
C HIS A 681 3.97 25.60 -19.93
N PRO A 682 5.16 25.23 -20.44
CA PRO A 682 5.35 25.03 -21.87
C PRO A 682 4.44 23.92 -22.40
N THR A 683 4.02 24.04 -23.65
CA THR A 683 3.35 22.93 -24.33
C THR A 683 4.38 21.86 -24.72
N VAL A 684 3.91 20.64 -24.99
CA VAL A 684 4.77 19.58 -25.54
C VAL A 684 5.42 20.03 -26.85
N ARG A 685 4.70 20.80 -27.68
CA ARG A 685 5.23 21.41 -28.90
C ARG A 685 6.37 22.38 -28.61
N ASP A 686 6.20 23.28 -27.64
CA ASP A 686 7.27 24.22 -27.25
C ASP A 686 8.53 23.46 -26.83
N LEU A 687 8.39 22.39 -26.04
CA LEU A 687 9.53 21.58 -25.61
C LEU A 687 10.19 20.82 -26.78
N ALA A 688 9.38 20.30 -27.71
CA ALA A 688 9.88 19.61 -28.91
C ALA A 688 10.70 20.55 -29.83
N ASP A 689 10.31 21.82 -29.92
CA ASP A 689 11.00 22.80 -30.76
C ASP A 689 12.35 23.26 -30.15
N HIS A 690 12.52 23.16 -28.83
CA HIS A 690 13.68 23.70 -28.12
C HIS A 690 14.69 22.66 -27.65
N LEU A 691 14.33 21.37 -27.64
CA LEU A 691 15.19 20.30 -27.13
C LEU A 691 15.79 19.47 -28.26
N PRO A 692 17.06 19.03 -28.13
CA PRO A 692 17.75 18.25 -29.15
C PRO A 692 17.29 16.79 -29.25
N SER A 693 16.29 16.37 -28.45
CA SER A 693 15.79 14.98 -28.43
C SER A 693 14.79 14.72 -29.56
N GLN A 694 14.93 13.59 -30.26
CA GLN A 694 13.99 13.17 -31.30
C GLN A 694 12.67 12.62 -30.73
N ASP A 695 12.61 12.30 -29.43
CA ASP A 695 11.41 11.75 -28.78
C ASP A 695 11.07 12.46 -27.46
N VAL A 696 10.65 13.73 -27.54
CA VAL A 696 10.21 14.50 -26.38
C VAL A 696 8.93 13.93 -25.76
N VAL A 697 8.02 13.37 -26.57
CA VAL A 697 6.77 12.78 -26.07
C VAL A 697 7.05 11.54 -25.23
N GLY A 698 7.86 10.60 -25.72
CA GLY A 698 8.23 9.41 -24.96
C GLY A 698 8.94 9.75 -23.65
N LEU A 699 9.83 10.75 -23.67
CA LEU A 699 10.53 11.20 -22.48
C LEU A 699 9.59 11.85 -21.45
N LEU A 700 8.65 12.69 -21.89
CA LEU A 700 7.63 13.27 -21.02
C LEU A 700 6.69 12.21 -20.43
N ARG A 701 6.32 11.19 -21.21
CA ARG A 701 5.52 10.06 -20.70
C ARG A 701 6.29 9.24 -19.67
N SER A 702 7.59 9.05 -19.84
CA SER A 702 8.44 8.44 -18.81
C SER A 702 8.44 9.26 -17.52
N LEU A 703 8.61 10.58 -17.63
CA LEU A 703 8.57 11.48 -16.47
C LEU A 703 7.18 11.55 -15.81
N GLU A 704 6.10 11.36 -16.57
CA GLU A 704 4.72 11.28 -16.06
C GLU A 704 4.51 9.99 -15.24
N VAL A 705 5.02 8.85 -15.73
CA VAL A 705 5.01 7.57 -15.00
C VAL A 705 5.81 7.67 -13.70
N ASP A 706 6.95 8.37 -13.74
CA ASP A 706 7.81 8.65 -12.58
C ASP A 706 7.23 9.70 -11.64
N ARG A 707 6.09 10.31 -11.97
CA ARG A 707 5.38 11.30 -11.13
C ARG A 707 6.10 12.64 -11.01
N ILE A 708 6.91 12.99 -11.99
CA ILE A 708 7.69 14.23 -11.99
C ILE A 708 6.94 15.35 -12.71
N VAL A 709 6.28 15.02 -13.82
CA VAL A 709 5.50 15.97 -14.61
C VAL A 709 4.10 15.46 -14.86
N ASP A 710 3.16 16.37 -15.10
CA ASP A 710 1.83 16.08 -15.58
C ASP A 710 1.67 16.64 -17.00
N LEU A 711 1.00 15.87 -17.87
CA LEU A 711 0.53 16.35 -19.17
C LEU A 711 -0.94 16.71 -19.06
N VAL A 712 -1.22 18.01 -19.16
CA VAL A 712 -2.54 18.60 -18.90
C VAL A 712 -3.16 19.07 -20.20
N VAL A 713 -4.42 18.71 -20.43
CA VAL A 713 -5.21 19.24 -21.55
C VAL A 713 -5.96 20.47 -21.07
N ASP A 714 -5.81 21.59 -21.78
CA ASP A 714 -6.57 22.79 -21.47
C ASP A 714 -8.06 22.61 -21.81
N GLU A 715 -8.96 23.05 -20.93
CA GLU A 715 -10.42 22.92 -21.15
C GLU A 715 -10.89 23.61 -22.44
N ALA A 716 -10.28 24.74 -22.82
CA ALA A 716 -10.63 25.41 -24.07
C ALA A 716 -10.16 24.62 -25.30
N GLU A 717 -9.01 23.95 -25.22
CA GLU A 717 -8.54 23.05 -26.28
C GLU A 717 -9.44 21.81 -26.39
N CYS A 718 -9.81 21.20 -25.26
CA CYS A 718 -10.78 20.10 -25.25
C CYS A 718 -12.11 20.51 -25.89
N GLY A 719 -12.63 21.70 -25.54
CA GLY A 719 -13.84 22.25 -26.14
C GLY A 719 -13.74 22.46 -27.65
N ARG A 720 -12.59 22.95 -28.15
CA ARG A 720 -12.34 23.07 -29.60
C ARG A 720 -12.37 21.71 -30.31
N LEU A 721 -11.72 20.70 -29.73
CA LEU A 721 -11.68 19.36 -30.31
C LEU A 721 -13.09 18.74 -30.39
N VAL A 722 -13.88 18.83 -29.31
CA VAL A 722 -15.24 18.30 -29.25
C VAL A 722 -16.18 18.99 -30.23
N THR A 723 -16.10 20.31 -30.35
CA THR A 723 -16.96 21.09 -31.27
C THR A 723 -16.62 20.91 -32.75
N SER A 724 -15.33 20.79 -33.07
CA SER A 724 -14.87 20.61 -34.46
C SER A 724 -15.32 19.28 -35.06
N GLU A 725 -15.25 18.18 -34.30
CA GLU A 725 -15.72 16.86 -34.71
C GLU A 725 -17.25 16.76 -34.73
N GLY A 726 -17.94 17.36 -33.73
CA GLY A 726 -19.41 17.42 -33.74
C GLY A 726 -19.96 18.09 -35.01
N SER A 727 -19.28 19.12 -35.51
CA SER A 727 -19.64 19.81 -36.75
C SER A 727 -19.40 18.96 -38.00
N ARG A 728 -18.33 18.15 -38.02
CA ARG A 728 -18.05 17.19 -39.12
C ARG A 728 -19.07 16.06 -39.14
N ALA A 729 -19.43 15.50 -37.98
CA ALA A 729 -20.43 14.45 -37.88
C ALA A 729 -21.83 14.96 -38.32
N ALA A 730 -22.21 16.17 -37.92
CA ALA A 730 -23.48 16.79 -38.31
C ALA A 730 -23.56 17.13 -39.80
N SER A 731 -22.45 17.51 -40.43
CA SER A 731 -22.39 17.83 -41.86
C SER A 731 -22.19 16.61 -42.77
N GLY A 732 -21.63 15.51 -42.23
CA GLY A 732 -21.40 14.26 -42.95
C GLY A 732 -22.58 13.27 -42.94
N GLY A 733 -23.60 13.47 -42.10
CA GLY A 733 -24.78 12.59 -41.97
C GLY A 733 -25.76 12.58 -43.15
N GLY A 734 -25.32 13.04 -44.33
CA GLY A 734 -26.12 13.16 -45.54
C GLY A 734 -25.84 12.10 -46.61
N VAL A 735 -25.18 10.96 -46.34
CA VAL A 735 -25.11 9.84 -47.31
C VAL A 735 -25.00 8.47 -46.61
N ARG A 736 -26.13 7.74 -46.65
CA ARG A 736 -26.41 6.29 -46.47
C ARG A 736 -25.94 5.56 -45.21
#